data_AF-A0A4T0QXN5-F1
#
_entry.id   AF-A0A4T0QXN5-F1
#
_cell.length_a   1.000
_cell.length_b   1.000
_cell.length_c   1.000
_cell.angle_alpha   90.00
_cell.angle_beta   90.00
_cell.angle_gamma   90.00
#
_symmetry.space_group_name_H-M   'P 1'
#
loop_
_entity.id
_entity.type
_entity.pdbx_description
1 polymer ?
#
loop_
_entity_poly.entity_id
_entity_poly.type
_entity_poly.pdbx_seq_one_letter_code
_entity_poly.pdbx_strand_id
1 'polypeptide(L)'
;MAKSIVVIGGGIVGSSTAYYLSKHSGYTPGKDKITILESTSVASAASGKSGGFLAEDWHGPDTASLAELSFSLHKELADTYDGVNNWEYRPVNALSLLGQVGPKKGKLDESKKKGAHWLNDNIVDKCTVMGTPPSTAQVTPEALVKTLAEHSKADIVIASPVKISRDNDGKISSVRAETREGDNIEISATDIVLTAGPWTGRVAEKLLTPAEAKKCRVDGQRAHSVIVRPSQGRELSNHCLFTMVKERSTTHEPEIYCRPKGTAYICGAGDSVALPDDASQVVPSKSAIAELKAQSALISDYFDETMSVEKEQACYLPISSSHSPIIGKVSEGIYIGAGHSVWGITNGPGTDNDLNEDNPETLIAPGILEGRALSIDEDTLEPLTEGRHGLLYRCQRKIDDNIGGIQGWIALKAINVFINKKRLPHDALRESFILARTHHPNIISLLNAYESDRIYVLALPLQPLPLSMILSYPDFVPSFSPFSHIARSIIYQLLLAIEYLHSDEVGIAHRDVNPSNVAVDGNGCVKLLDFGVAFEYGCGMEDEHPNGGMYFELATGAYRAPELLFGSRAYDARSTDLWSLGVTLSTFFSHLTSYNCSTSPRTNSTSSISSSISTSSQGGLAVFPQSTESIAVVTQDTIRCITW
;
A
#
# COMPACT_ATOMS: atom_id res chain seq x y z
N MET A 1 8.21 24.15 -24.27
CA MET A 1 9.39 23.66 -25.03
C MET A 1 9.04 22.31 -25.65
N ALA A 2 9.81 21.83 -26.63
CA ALA A 2 9.68 20.44 -27.10
C ALA A 2 10.19 19.50 -26.00
N LYS A 3 9.48 18.41 -25.73
CA LYS A 3 9.89 17.38 -24.77
C LYS A 3 10.65 16.27 -25.47
N SER A 4 11.73 15.79 -24.85
CA SER A 4 12.43 14.57 -25.27
C SER A 4 12.51 13.63 -24.06
N ILE A 5 11.66 12.63 -24.03
CA ILE A 5 11.50 11.74 -22.87
C ILE A 5 12.28 10.46 -23.13
N VAL A 6 13.21 10.12 -22.23
CA VAL A 6 13.97 8.86 -22.28
C VAL A 6 13.45 7.90 -21.21
N VAL A 7 12.80 6.82 -21.64
CA VAL A 7 12.35 5.73 -20.78
C VAL A 7 13.45 4.68 -20.72
N ILE A 8 14.10 4.53 -19.56
CA ILE A 8 15.18 3.58 -19.36
C ILE A 8 14.59 2.26 -18.85
N GLY A 9 14.59 1.25 -19.72
CA GLY A 9 13.97 -0.07 -19.51
C GLY A 9 12.83 -0.34 -20.51
N GLY A 10 12.95 -1.42 -21.27
CA GLY A 10 11.96 -1.91 -22.25
C GLY A 10 11.10 -3.06 -21.70
N GLY A 11 10.85 -3.06 -20.39
CA GLY A 11 9.93 -4.00 -19.74
C GLY A 11 8.46 -3.59 -19.91
N ILE A 12 7.55 -4.28 -19.21
CA ILE A 12 6.12 -3.95 -19.26
C ILE A 12 5.83 -2.52 -18.80
N VAL A 13 6.48 -2.06 -17.72
CA VAL A 13 6.29 -0.70 -17.22
C VAL A 13 6.80 0.30 -18.26
N GLY A 14 8.07 0.22 -18.66
CA GLY A 14 8.63 1.16 -19.63
C GLY A 14 7.94 1.16 -21.01
N SER A 15 7.51 0.01 -21.51
CA SER A 15 6.75 -0.07 -22.78
C SER A 15 5.34 0.51 -22.64
N SER A 16 4.69 0.32 -21.48
CA SER A 16 3.39 0.94 -21.17
C SER A 16 3.52 2.45 -21.01
N THR A 17 4.54 2.91 -20.27
CA THR A 17 4.92 4.32 -20.12
C THR A 17 5.09 4.99 -21.48
N ALA A 18 5.95 4.44 -22.35
CA ALA A 18 6.13 4.97 -23.69
C ALA A 18 4.82 5.00 -24.50
N TYR A 19 4.00 3.95 -24.38
CA TYR A 19 2.70 3.87 -25.05
C TYR A 19 1.75 4.98 -24.59
N TYR A 20 1.48 5.11 -23.29
CA TYR A 20 0.52 6.09 -22.78
C TYR A 20 1.02 7.52 -22.95
N LEU A 21 2.32 7.79 -22.80
CA LEU A 21 2.91 9.09 -23.15
C LEU A 21 2.64 9.46 -24.61
N SER A 22 2.73 8.50 -25.53
CA SER A 22 2.46 8.76 -26.96
C SER A 22 0.98 9.09 -27.25
N LYS A 23 0.07 8.75 -26.34
CA LYS A 23 -1.38 9.01 -26.44
C LYS A 23 -1.82 10.22 -25.60
N HIS A 24 -0.98 10.68 -24.70
CA HIS A 24 -1.29 11.78 -23.80
C HIS A 24 -1.62 13.07 -24.59
N SER A 25 -2.64 13.81 -24.16
CA SER A 25 -3.11 15.04 -24.82
C SER A 25 -2.03 16.13 -24.99
N GLY A 26 -1.14 16.24 -24.00
CA GLY A 26 0.06 17.09 -24.01
C GLY A 26 1.23 16.61 -24.89
N TYR A 27 1.20 15.40 -25.46
CA TYR A 27 2.21 14.93 -26.41
C TYR A 27 1.90 15.43 -27.82
N THR A 28 2.85 16.13 -28.45
CA THR A 28 2.72 16.66 -29.80
C THR A 28 3.59 15.87 -30.79
N PRO A 29 3.01 14.99 -31.63
CA PRO A 29 3.77 14.23 -32.63
C PRO A 29 4.60 15.15 -33.56
N GLY A 30 5.86 14.77 -33.80
CA GLY A 30 6.79 15.53 -34.65
C GLY A 30 7.48 16.71 -33.97
N LYS A 31 6.99 17.15 -32.81
CA LYS A 31 7.66 18.12 -31.94
C LYS A 31 8.30 17.44 -30.73
N ASP A 32 7.55 16.56 -30.08
CA ASP A 32 7.99 15.83 -28.90
C ASP A 32 8.49 14.43 -29.30
N LYS A 33 9.45 13.92 -28.53
CA LYS A 33 10.13 12.65 -28.81
C LYS A 33 10.11 11.74 -27.58
N ILE A 34 9.89 10.45 -27.81
CA ILE A 34 9.99 9.39 -26.79
C ILE A 34 11.03 8.39 -27.27
N THR A 35 11.95 8.02 -26.39
CA THR A 35 12.97 7.00 -26.65
C THR A 35 12.92 5.93 -25.56
N ILE A 36 12.79 4.66 -25.93
CA ILE A 36 13.01 3.52 -25.02
C ILE A 36 14.49 3.14 -25.11
N LEU A 37 15.22 3.32 -24.02
CA LEU A 37 16.62 2.93 -23.88
C LEU A 37 16.71 1.61 -23.11
N GLU A 38 17.19 0.56 -23.77
CA GLU A 38 17.23 -0.81 -23.24
C GLU A 38 18.62 -1.44 -23.48
N SER A 39 19.18 -2.18 -22.52
CA SER A 39 20.54 -2.73 -22.65
C SER A 39 20.62 -3.96 -23.56
N THR A 40 19.52 -4.72 -23.64
CA THR A 40 19.49 -6.03 -24.32
C THR A 40 18.51 -6.06 -25.47
N SER A 41 17.23 -6.13 -25.15
CA SER A 41 16.12 -6.07 -26.08
C SER A 41 14.84 -5.87 -25.27
N VAL A 42 13.83 -5.30 -25.90
CA VAL A 42 12.48 -5.18 -25.31
C VAL A 42 12.01 -6.57 -24.84
N ALA A 43 11.44 -6.62 -23.64
CA ALA A 43 10.97 -7.83 -22.97
C ALA A 43 12.04 -8.92 -22.69
N SER A 44 13.34 -8.60 -22.67
CA SER A 44 14.42 -9.59 -22.44
C SER A 44 14.48 -10.18 -21.02
N ALA A 45 13.91 -9.48 -20.04
CA ALA A 45 13.98 -9.83 -18.61
C ALA A 45 12.64 -10.37 -18.07
N ALA A 46 12.27 -10.01 -16.83
CA ALA A 46 11.08 -10.53 -16.14
C ALA A 46 9.79 -10.37 -16.95
N SER A 47 9.58 -9.22 -17.58
CA SER A 47 8.34 -8.93 -18.30
C SER A 47 8.13 -9.77 -19.57
N GLY A 48 9.16 -10.41 -20.12
CA GLY A 48 8.99 -11.37 -21.23
C GLY A 48 9.05 -12.83 -20.80
N LYS A 49 9.40 -13.10 -19.54
CA LYS A 49 9.64 -14.46 -19.02
C LYS A 49 8.62 -14.87 -17.94
N SER A 50 7.71 -13.99 -17.54
CA SER A 50 6.71 -14.26 -16.51
C SER A 50 5.52 -15.09 -17.03
N GLY A 51 4.68 -15.56 -16.10
CA GLY A 51 3.52 -16.40 -16.41
C GLY A 51 2.33 -15.66 -17.01
N GLY A 52 2.26 -14.34 -16.82
CA GLY A 52 1.23 -13.46 -17.41
C GLY A 52 -0.16 -13.56 -16.80
N PHE A 53 -0.29 -14.09 -15.58
CA PHE A 53 -1.53 -14.03 -14.83
C PHE A 53 -1.85 -12.59 -14.42
N LEU A 54 -3.13 -12.22 -14.52
CA LEU A 54 -3.68 -10.92 -14.17
C LEU A 54 -4.77 -11.11 -13.12
N ALA A 55 -4.78 -10.27 -12.09
CA ALA A 55 -5.83 -10.22 -11.09
C ALA A 55 -6.18 -8.76 -10.80
N GLU A 56 -7.47 -8.47 -10.68
CA GLU A 56 -7.98 -7.15 -10.33
C GLU A 56 -7.92 -6.94 -8.81
N ASP A 57 -8.31 -7.96 -8.03
CA ASP A 57 -8.69 -7.86 -6.62
C ASP A 57 -7.74 -8.60 -5.66
N TRP A 58 -6.58 -9.07 -6.13
CA TRP A 58 -5.60 -9.84 -5.33
C TRP A 58 -4.44 -8.99 -4.81
N HIS A 59 -4.68 -7.69 -4.71
CA HIS A 59 -3.67 -6.69 -4.41
C HIS A 59 -3.88 -6.12 -3.01
N GLY A 60 -2.78 -5.84 -2.32
CA GLY A 60 -2.82 -5.09 -1.07
C GLY A 60 -3.28 -3.65 -1.30
N PRO A 61 -3.72 -2.94 -0.24
CA PRO A 61 -4.24 -1.57 -0.33
C PRO A 61 -3.35 -0.63 -1.15
N ASP A 62 -2.01 -0.71 -0.95
CA ASP A 62 -1.00 0.08 -1.65
C ASP A 62 -1.05 0.03 -3.18
N THR A 63 -1.67 -1.01 -3.75
CA THR A 63 -1.71 -1.21 -5.21
C THR A 63 -3.09 -1.60 -5.74
N ALA A 64 -4.13 -1.56 -4.90
CA ALA A 64 -5.45 -2.03 -5.26
C ALA A 64 -6.08 -1.18 -6.39
N SER A 65 -6.06 0.15 -6.27
CA SER A 65 -6.56 1.07 -7.31
C SER A 65 -5.76 0.95 -8.60
N LEU A 66 -4.43 0.89 -8.50
CA LEU A 66 -3.55 0.66 -9.64
C LEU A 66 -3.87 -0.67 -10.35
N ALA A 67 -4.12 -1.74 -9.60
CA ALA A 67 -4.45 -3.04 -10.16
C ALA A 67 -5.83 -3.03 -10.85
N GLU A 68 -6.84 -2.44 -10.23
CA GLU A 68 -8.19 -2.26 -10.80
C GLU A 68 -8.14 -1.51 -12.14
N LEU A 69 -7.46 -0.36 -12.16
CA LEU A 69 -7.24 0.40 -13.38
C LEU A 69 -6.47 -0.42 -14.42
N SER A 70 -5.34 -1.01 -14.03
CA SER A 70 -4.49 -1.73 -14.97
C SER A 70 -5.20 -2.96 -15.57
N PHE A 71 -6.00 -3.65 -14.77
CA PHE A 71 -6.79 -4.79 -15.22
C PHE A 71 -7.81 -4.37 -16.29
N SER A 72 -8.48 -3.23 -16.08
CA SER A 72 -9.37 -2.62 -17.07
C SER A 72 -8.62 -2.22 -18.35
N LEU A 73 -7.42 -1.64 -18.21
CA LEU A 73 -6.58 -1.26 -19.35
C LEU A 73 -6.10 -2.47 -20.16
N HIS A 74 -5.81 -3.62 -19.53
CA HIS A 74 -5.48 -4.86 -20.26
C HIS A 74 -6.61 -5.28 -21.19
N LYS A 75 -7.87 -5.16 -20.73
CA LYS A 75 -9.05 -5.45 -21.55
C LYS A 75 -9.17 -4.45 -22.71
N GLU A 76 -9.04 -3.16 -22.43
CA GLU A 76 -9.10 -2.10 -23.46
C GLU A 76 -8.02 -2.29 -24.54
N LEU A 77 -6.78 -2.56 -24.13
CA LEU A 77 -5.68 -2.84 -25.04
C LEU A 77 -6.00 -4.07 -25.91
N ALA A 78 -6.55 -5.13 -25.31
CA ALA A 78 -6.91 -6.34 -26.04
C ALA A 78 -8.03 -6.10 -27.04
N ASP A 79 -9.04 -5.33 -26.68
CA ASP A 79 -10.13 -4.95 -27.60
C ASP A 79 -9.62 -4.05 -28.74
N THR A 80 -8.66 -3.17 -28.44
CA THR A 80 -8.10 -2.20 -29.40
C THR A 80 -7.17 -2.84 -30.42
N TYR A 81 -6.31 -3.78 -30.00
CA TYR A 81 -5.26 -4.35 -30.83
C TYR A 81 -5.37 -5.86 -30.99
N ASP A 82 -6.58 -6.42 -30.96
CA ASP A 82 -6.83 -7.86 -31.15
C ASP A 82 -5.94 -8.74 -30.24
N GLY A 83 -5.95 -8.41 -28.95
CA GLY A 83 -5.09 -9.04 -27.94
C GLY A 83 -5.29 -10.53 -27.77
N VAL A 84 -6.47 -11.04 -28.16
CA VAL A 84 -6.77 -12.48 -28.18
C VAL A 84 -5.80 -13.21 -29.13
N ASN A 85 -5.58 -12.66 -30.33
CA ASN A 85 -4.67 -13.27 -31.31
C ASN A 85 -3.21 -12.83 -31.11
N ASN A 86 -2.99 -11.59 -30.72
CA ASN A 86 -1.65 -11.01 -30.67
C ASN A 86 -0.87 -11.37 -29.41
N TRP A 87 -1.52 -11.48 -28.24
CA TRP A 87 -0.85 -11.88 -27.01
C TRP A 87 -1.70 -12.80 -26.12
N GLU A 88 -2.66 -13.52 -26.70
CA GLU A 88 -3.46 -14.53 -26.01
C GLU A 88 -4.20 -13.98 -24.77
N TYR A 89 -4.59 -12.70 -24.78
CA TYR A 89 -5.44 -12.15 -23.73
C TYR A 89 -6.73 -12.94 -23.64
N ARG A 90 -7.07 -13.37 -22.42
CA ARG A 90 -8.35 -13.99 -22.13
C ARG A 90 -8.66 -13.93 -20.63
N PRO A 91 -9.94 -13.80 -20.27
CA PRO A 91 -10.40 -14.10 -18.91
C PRO A 91 -10.14 -15.57 -18.55
N VAL A 92 -9.83 -15.86 -17.29
CA VAL A 92 -9.52 -17.23 -16.83
C VAL A 92 -10.21 -17.55 -15.50
N ASN A 93 -10.31 -18.84 -15.17
CA ASN A 93 -10.53 -19.27 -13.80
C ASN A 93 -9.18 -19.54 -13.15
N ALA A 94 -8.96 -18.95 -11.98
CA ALA A 94 -7.82 -19.26 -11.12
C ALA A 94 -8.25 -20.26 -10.04
N LEU A 95 -7.50 -21.35 -9.90
CA LEU A 95 -7.82 -22.44 -8.97
C LEU A 95 -6.74 -22.56 -7.90
N SER A 96 -7.16 -22.65 -6.64
CA SER A 96 -6.32 -23.12 -5.56
C SER A 96 -6.43 -24.64 -5.45
N LEU A 97 -5.29 -25.32 -5.43
CA LEU A 97 -5.18 -26.77 -5.36
C LEU A 97 -4.44 -27.17 -4.09
N LEU A 98 -5.10 -27.98 -3.25
CA LEU A 98 -4.47 -28.63 -2.11
C LEU A 98 -4.33 -30.12 -2.41
N GLY A 99 -3.14 -30.67 -2.17
CA GLY A 99 -2.87 -32.08 -2.37
C GLY A 99 -1.89 -32.66 -1.36
N GLN A 100 -1.83 -33.99 -1.33
CA GLN A 100 -0.91 -34.74 -0.49
C GLN A 100 -0.37 -35.97 -1.22
N VAL A 101 0.93 -36.19 -1.12
CA VAL A 101 1.59 -37.42 -1.57
C VAL A 101 1.44 -38.49 -0.49
N GLY A 102 0.75 -39.59 -0.81
CA GLY A 102 0.55 -40.71 0.10
C GLY A 102 -0.64 -41.60 -0.27
N PRO A 103 -0.90 -42.68 0.50
CA PRO A 103 -2.02 -43.57 0.24
C PRO A 103 -3.35 -42.86 0.46
N LYS A 104 -4.18 -42.81 -0.59
CA LYS A 104 -5.48 -42.15 -0.59
C LYS A 104 -6.64 -43.14 -0.66
N LYS A 105 -7.74 -42.87 0.03
CA LYS A 105 -8.98 -43.64 -0.07
C LYS A 105 -9.93 -43.00 -1.09
N GLY A 106 -9.94 -43.54 -2.31
CA GLY A 106 -10.91 -43.20 -3.36
C GLY A 106 -10.41 -42.17 -4.38
N LYS A 107 -11.04 -42.17 -5.56
CA LYS A 107 -10.78 -41.18 -6.62
C LYS A 107 -11.48 -39.86 -6.31
N LEU A 108 -10.86 -38.76 -6.73
CA LEU A 108 -11.53 -37.46 -6.73
C LEU A 108 -12.64 -37.49 -7.79
N ASP A 109 -13.84 -37.06 -7.41
CA ASP A 109 -14.95 -36.88 -8.37
C ASP A 109 -14.57 -35.80 -9.40
N GLU A 110 -14.82 -36.05 -10.69
CA GLU A 110 -14.55 -35.12 -11.78
C GLU A 110 -15.19 -33.74 -11.56
N SER A 111 -16.37 -33.70 -10.93
CA SER A 111 -17.04 -32.44 -10.56
C SER A 111 -16.20 -31.56 -9.61
N LYS A 112 -15.28 -32.16 -8.86
CA LYS A 112 -14.39 -31.49 -7.90
C LYS A 112 -13.13 -30.93 -8.55
N LYS A 113 -12.75 -31.38 -9.76
CA LYS A 113 -11.59 -30.84 -10.51
C LYS A 113 -11.87 -29.52 -11.22
N LYS A 114 -13.11 -29.03 -11.18
CA LYS A 114 -13.52 -27.72 -11.76
C LYS A 114 -13.12 -27.55 -13.23
N GLY A 115 -13.13 -28.65 -14.01
CA GLY A 115 -12.77 -28.64 -15.43
C GLY A 115 -11.28 -28.86 -15.73
N ALA A 116 -10.41 -28.91 -14.70
CA ALA A 116 -9.02 -29.37 -14.82
C ALA A 116 -8.94 -30.90 -14.77
N HIS A 117 -9.52 -31.56 -15.78
CA HIS A 117 -9.64 -33.02 -15.88
C HIS A 117 -8.28 -33.76 -15.87
N TRP A 118 -7.22 -33.08 -16.30
CA TRP A 118 -5.84 -33.59 -16.33
C TRP A 118 -5.15 -33.64 -14.94
N LEU A 119 -5.82 -33.22 -13.86
CA LEU A 119 -5.28 -33.32 -12.51
C LEU A 119 -5.24 -34.77 -12.00
N ASN A 120 -4.17 -35.09 -11.27
CA ASN A 120 -3.93 -36.43 -10.71
C ASN A 120 -4.85 -36.72 -9.50
N ASP A 121 -5.78 -37.66 -9.68
CA ASP A 121 -6.76 -38.11 -8.66
C ASP A 121 -6.11 -38.54 -7.34
N ASN A 122 -4.91 -39.11 -7.42
CA ASN A 122 -4.23 -39.71 -6.27
C ASN A 122 -3.54 -38.65 -5.40
N ILE A 123 -3.31 -37.45 -5.92
CA ILE A 123 -2.60 -36.37 -5.21
C ILE A 123 -3.56 -35.26 -4.80
N VAL A 124 -4.48 -34.85 -5.68
CA VAL A 124 -5.33 -33.67 -5.45
C VAL A 124 -6.45 -33.96 -4.46
N ASP A 125 -6.43 -33.35 -3.28
CA ASP A 125 -7.45 -33.50 -2.24
C ASP A 125 -8.61 -32.53 -2.42
N LYS A 126 -8.28 -31.28 -2.75
CA LYS A 126 -9.25 -30.19 -2.87
C LYS A 126 -8.82 -29.26 -3.99
N CYS A 127 -9.80 -28.87 -4.80
CA CYS A 127 -9.63 -27.84 -5.81
C CYS A 127 -10.77 -26.83 -5.66
N THR A 128 -10.41 -25.56 -5.49
CA THR A 128 -11.35 -24.45 -5.27
C THR A 128 -11.09 -23.34 -6.26
N VAL A 129 -12.16 -22.77 -6.79
CA VAL A 129 -12.08 -21.53 -7.56
C VAL A 129 -11.75 -20.41 -6.59
N MET A 130 -10.65 -19.70 -6.85
CA MET A 130 -10.25 -18.52 -6.08
C MET A 130 -10.29 -17.24 -6.92
N GLY A 131 -10.30 -17.35 -8.24
CA GLY A 131 -10.46 -16.23 -9.16
C GLY A 131 -11.34 -16.61 -10.34
N THR A 132 -12.09 -15.64 -10.85
CA THR A 132 -13.09 -15.85 -11.92
C THR A 132 -12.89 -14.86 -13.06
N PRO A 133 -13.43 -15.12 -14.26
CA PRO A 133 -13.28 -14.26 -15.44
C PRO A 133 -13.54 -12.76 -15.26
N PRO A 134 -14.47 -12.30 -14.39
CA PRO A 134 -14.65 -10.88 -14.14
C PRO A 134 -13.41 -10.19 -13.58
N SER A 135 -12.66 -10.85 -12.68
CA SER A 135 -11.53 -10.24 -11.95
C SER A 135 -10.18 -10.91 -12.20
N THR A 136 -10.13 -11.94 -13.06
CA THR A 136 -8.88 -12.62 -13.42
C THR A 136 -8.78 -12.93 -14.90
N ALA A 137 -7.58 -12.73 -15.44
CA ALA A 137 -7.26 -12.92 -16.84
C ALA A 137 -5.82 -13.43 -16.97
N GLN A 138 -5.40 -13.73 -18.20
CA GLN A 138 -4.01 -13.99 -18.49
C GLN A 138 -3.65 -13.55 -19.91
N VAL A 139 -2.37 -13.21 -20.08
CA VAL A 139 -1.72 -12.82 -21.32
C VAL A 139 -0.44 -13.63 -21.55
N THR A 140 0.11 -13.57 -22.76
CA THR A 140 1.49 -13.92 -23.07
C THR A 140 2.36 -12.67 -22.95
N PRO A 141 3.18 -12.53 -21.88
CA PRO A 141 3.81 -11.26 -21.54
C PRO A 141 4.76 -10.70 -22.60
N GLU A 142 5.62 -11.55 -23.19
CA GLU A 142 6.58 -11.11 -24.22
C GLU A 142 5.87 -10.46 -25.42
N ALA A 143 4.75 -11.03 -25.85
CA ALA A 143 3.99 -10.52 -26.99
C ALA A 143 3.27 -9.20 -26.65
N LEU A 144 2.68 -9.09 -25.45
CA LEU A 144 2.06 -7.84 -24.98
C LEU A 144 3.09 -6.69 -24.93
N VAL A 145 4.23 -6.92 -24.27
CA VAL A 145 5.26 -5.89 -24.06
C VAL A 145 5.81 -5.38 -25.39
N LYS A 146 6.11 -6.30 -26.34
CA LYS A 146 6.57 -5.91 -27.68
C LYS A 146 5.51 -5.13 -28.45
N THR A 147 4.24 -5.55 -28.36
CA THR A 147 3.13 -4.84 -29.01
C THR A 147 3.00 -3.41 -28.49
N LEU A 148 3.10 -3.20 -27.16
CA LEU A 148 3.07 -1.87 -26.56
C LEU A 148 4.24 -1.00 -27.00
N ALA A 149 5.46 -1.55 -26.99
CA ALA A 149 6.64 -0.84 -27.46
C ALA A 149 6.50 -0.41 -28.94
N GLU A 150 5.98 -1.29 -29.81
CA GLU A 150 5.73 -0.98 -31.22
C GLU A 150 4.64 0.11 -31.38
N HIS A 151 3.52 0.00 -30.67
CA HIS A 151 2.40 0.94 -30.77
C HIS A 151 2.65 2.29 -30.10
N SER A 152 3.67 2.38 -29.23
CA SER A 152 4.17 3.64 -28.67
C SER A 152 4.81 4.54 -29.73
N LYS A 153 5.30 3.96 -30.84
CA LYS A 153 6.11 4.65 -31.85
C LYS A 153 7.37 5.35 -31.29
N ALA A 154 7.81 4.95 -30.09
CA ALA A 154 9.04 5.44 -29.51
C ALA A 154 10.25 4.91 -30.30
N ASP A 155 11.32 5.70 -30.32
CA ASP A 155 12.60 5.22 -30.83
C ASP A 155 13.16 4.18 -29.85
N ILE A 156 13.44 2.96 -30.32
CA ILE A 156 14.04 1.91 -29.50
C ILE A 156 15.55 1.96 -29.71
N VAL A 157 16.29 2.22 -28.63
CA VAL A 157 17.75 2.28 -28.65
C VAL A 157 18.31 1.18 -27.76
N ILE A 158 19.12 0.30 -28.35
CA ILE A 158 19.78 -0.79 -27.63
C ILE A 158 21.16 -0.34 -27.16
N ALA A 159 21.23 0.18 -25.94
CA ALA A 159 22.45 0.64 -25.29
C ALA A 159 22.26 0.73 -23.77
N SER A 160 23.35 0.57 -23.02
CA SER A 160 23.37 0.70 -21.57
C SER A 160 23.59 2.16 -21.18
N PRO A 161 22.76 2.75 -20.30
CA PRO A 161 22.96 4.13 -19.88
C PRO A 161 24.26 4.28 -19.07
N VAL A 162 24.98 5.37 -19.31
CA VAL A 162 26.28 5.65 -18.69
C VAL A 162 26.22 6.88 -17.80
N LYS A 163 25.62 7.97 -18.28
CA LYS A 163 25.60 9.26 -17.56
C LYS A 163 24.47 10.16 -18.05
N ILE A 164 23.92 10.95 -17.14
CA ILE A 164 23.02 12.07 -17.47
C ILE A 164 23.85 13.36 -17.62
N SER A 165 23.65 14.07 -18.73
CA SER A 165 24.20 15.41 -18.94
C SER A 165 23.16 16.46 -18.56
N ARG A 166 23.63 17.56 -17.97
CA ARG A 166 22.82 18.73 -17.62
C ARG A 166 23.35 19.98 -18.30
N ASP A 167 22.47 20.92 -18.62
CA ASP A 167 22.82 22.22 -19.18
C ASP A 167 23.37 23.19 -18.09
N ASN A 168 23.67 24.43 -18.49
CA ASN A 168 24.21 25.46 -17.60
C ASN A 168 23.23 25.86 -16.47
N ASP A 169 21.93 25.61 -16.66
CA ASP A 169 20.88 25.88 -15.66
C ASP A 169 20.60 24.65 -14.77
N GLY A 170 21.36 23.56 -14.95
CA GLY A 170 21.22 22.32 -14.19
C GLY A 170 20.06 21.42 -14.65
N LYS A 171 19.41 21.73 -15.77
CA LYS A 171 18.34 20.90 -16.35
C LYS A 171 18.91 19.78 -17.19
N ILE A 172 18.18 18.67 -17.30
CA ILE A 172 18.59 17.54 -18.12
C ILE A 172 18.66 17.97 -19.59
N SER A 173 19.73 17.58 -20.28
CA SER A 173 19.94 17.89 -21.70
C SER A 173 20.12 16.63 -22.55
N SER A 174 20.76 15.59 -22.00
CA SER A 174 20.95 14.32 -22.70
C SER A 174 21.24 13.15 -21.75
N VAL A 175 21.08 11.93 -22.27
CA VAL A 175 21.58 10.69 -21.67
C VAL A 175 22.67 10.12 -22.58
N ARG A 176 23.88 9.94 -22.04
CA ARG A 176 24.93 9.18 -22.70
C ARG A 176 24.71 7.70 -22.43
N ALA A 177 24.76 6.89 -23.49
CA ALA A 177 24.65 5.44 -23.42
C ALA A 177 25.77 4.77 -24.23
N GLU A 178 26.03 3.51 -23.93
CA GLU A 178 27.06 2.69 -24.56
C GLU A 178 26.41 1.48 -25.24
N THR A 179 26.65 1.29 -26.53
CA THR A 179 26.13 0.13 -27.27
C THR A 179 26.87 -1.15 -26.85
N ARG A 180 26.34 -2.31 -27.26
CA ARG A 180 27.02 -3.60 -27.03
C ARG A 180 28.38 -3.72 -27.72
N GLU A 181 28.64 -2.90 -28.73
CA GLU A 181 29.91 -2.84 -29.45
C GLU A 181 30.94 -1.91 -28.78
N GLY A 182 30.53 -1.20 -27.72
CA GLY A 182 31.36 -0.24 -26.99
C GLY A 182 31.29 1.19 -27.53
N ASP A 183 30.40 1.46 -28.49
CA ASP A 183 30.22 2.80 -29.04
C ASP A 183 29.44 3.69 -28.08
N ASN A 184 29.89 4.93 -27.92
CA ASN A 184 29.19 5.92 -27.12
C ASN A 184 28.18 6.68 -27.99
N ILE A 185 26.93 6.71 -27.54
CA ILE A 185 25.85 7.48 -28.15
C ILE A 185 25.29 8.50 -27.16
N GLU A 186 24.76 9.59 -27.70
CA GLU A 186 24.15 10.65 -26.91
C GLU A 186 22.71 10.87 -27.38
N ILE A 187 21.77 10.74 -26.45
CA ILE A 187 20.33 10.81 -26.70
C ILE A 187 19.82 12.08 -26.02
N SER A 188 19.25 13.01 -26.78
CA SER A 188 18.67 14.23 -26.19
C SER A 188 17.54 13.87 -25.22
N ALA A 189 17.53 14.51 -24.06
CA ALA A 189 16.55 14.25 -23.01
C ALA A 189 16.22 15.56 -22.27
N THR A 190 14.94 15.81 -22.07
CA THR A 190 14.42 16.78 -21.11
C THR A 190 13.96 16.09 -19.83
N ASP A 191 13.51 14.84 -19.96
CA ASP A 191 12.94 14.04 -18.88
C ASP A 191 13.40 12.58 -19.01
N ILE A 192 13.58 11.91 -17.87
CA ILE A 192 14.03 10.52 -17.77
C ILE A 192 13.08 9.75 -16.87
N VAL A 193 12.68 8.56 -17.32
CA VAL A 193 11.84 7.63 -16.55
C VAL A 193 12.61 6.33 -16.30
N LEU A 194 12.84 6.00 -15.03
CA LEU A 194 13.55 4.79 -14.63
C LEU A 194 12.58 3.62 -14.47
N THR A 195 12.65 2.64 -15.36
CA THR A 195 11.75 1.47 -15.43
C THR A 195 12.51 0.17 -15.72
N ALA A 196 13.81 0.12 -15.39
CA ALA A 196 14.74 -0.96 -15.73
C ALA A 196 14.53 -2.27 -14.92
N GLY A 197 13.32 -2.52 -14.44
CA GLY A 197 12.97 -3.69 -13.63
C GLY A 197 13.89 -3.84 -12.42
N PRO A 198 14.46 -5.03 -12.17
CA PRO A 198 15.30 -5.27 -11.00
C PRO A 198 16.65 -4.51 -11.05
N TRP A 199 17.09 -4.03 -12.22
CA TRP A 199 18.31 -3.23 -12.35
C TRP A 199 18.11 -1.74 -12.03
N THR A 200 16.87 -1.32 -11.74
CA THR A 200 16.55 0.11 -11.52
C THR A 200 17.42 0.75 -10.44
N GLY A 201 17.68 0.06 -9.33
CA GLY A 201 18.57 0.57 -8.28
C GLY A 201 20.00 0.82 -8.77
N ARG A 202 20.60 -0.15 -9.48
CA ARG A 202 21.97 -0.02 -10.04
C ARG A 202 22.06 1.07 -11.10
N VAL A 203 21.04 1.18 -11.94
CA VAL A 203 20.94 2.25 -12.94
C VAL A 203 20.85 3.61 -12.24
N ALA A 204 20.03 3.73 -11.19
CA ALA A 204 19.91 4.96 -10.43
C ALA A 204 21.22 5.35 -9.73
N GLU A 205 21.92 4.40 -9.10
CA GLU A 205 23.24 4.63 -8.48
C GLU A 205 24.30 5.09 -9.49
N LYS A 206 24.23 4.57 -10.72
CA LYS A 206 25.15 4.94 -11.81
C LYS A 206 24.85 6.33 -12.38
N LEU A 207 23.58 6.69 -12.51
CA LEU A 207 23.15 7.89 -13.25
C LEU A 207 22.86 9.10 -12.37
N LEU A 208 22.42 8.89 -11.13
CA LEU A 208 21.86 9.93 -10.27
C LEU A 208 22.81 10.32 -9.15
N THR A 209 22.47 11.42 -8.44
CA THR A 209 23.15 11.75 -7.19
C THR A 209 22.83 10.72 -6.09
N PRO A 210 23.68 10.57 -5.05
CA PRO A 210 23.40 9.63 -3.96
C PRO A 210 22.04 9.85 -3.26
N ALA A 211 21.58 11.11 -3.17
CA ALA A 211 20.30 11.45 -2.56
C ALA A 211 19.11 11.00 -3.43
N GLU A 212 19.20 11.17 -4.75
CA GLU A 212 18.19 10.70 -5.71
C GLU A 212 18.19 9.17 -5.81
N ALA A 213 19.36 8.54 -5.91
CA ALA A 213 19.50 7.09 -5.98
C ALA A 213 18.91 6.38 -4.74
N LYS A 214 19.01 6.99 -3.55
CA LYS A 214 18.40 6.46 -2.32
C LYS A 214 16.87 6.28 -2.43
N LYS A 215 16.20 7.08 -3.27
CA LYS A 215 14.75 6.99 -3.53
C LYS A 215 14.39 5.87 -4.53
N CYS A 216 15.37 5.31 -5.25
CA CYS A 216 15.16 4.38 -6.36
C CYS A 216 15.61 2.94 -6.02
N ARG A 217 15.59 2.57 -4.73
CA ARG A 217 16.13 1.29 -4.24
C ARG A 217 15.26 0.11 -4.67
N VAL A 218 15.63 -0.50 -5.79
CA VAL A 218 15.05 -1.73 -6.32
C VAL A 218 16.18 -2.71 -6.62
N ASP A 219 15.99 -3.95 -6.20
CA ASP A 219 16.85 -5.09 -6.49
C ASP A 219 16.02 -6.25 -7.08
N GLY A 220 16.63 -7.42 -7.23
CA GLY A 220 16.01 -8.59 -7.81
C GLY A 220 16.08 -9.84 -6.94
N GLN A 221 15.01 -10.62 -6.94
CA GLN A 221 15.04 -12.03 -6.53
C GLN A 221 14.85 -12.94 -7.73
N ARG A 222 15.73 -13.94 -7.93
CA ARG A 222 15.65 -14.82 -9.09
C ARG A 222 14.54 -15.85 -8.92
N ALA A 223 13.65 -15.93 -9.89
CA ALA A 223 12.62 -16.97 -10.01
C ALA A 223 12.87 -17.82 -11.27
N HIS A 224 12.38 -19.06 -11.22
CA HIS A 224 12.62 -20.09 -12.23
C HIS A 224 11.31 -20.50 -12.88
N SER A 225 11.37 -20.79 -14.18
CA SER A 225 10.21 -21.28 -14.89
C SER A 225 10.57 -22.22 -16.04
N VAL A 226 9.60 -23.05 -16.39
CA VAL A 226 9.67 -23.93 -17.55
C VAL A 226 8.38 -23.82 -18.34
N ILE A 227 8.50 -23.75 -19.66
CA ILE A 227 7.37 -23.85 -20.59
C ILE A 227 7.40 -25.26 -21.16
N VAL A 228 6.32 -26.00 -20.92
CA VAL A 228 6.19 -27.39 -21.33
C VAL A 228 4.96 -27.57 -22.20
N ARG A 229 4.97 -28.64 -22.97
CA ARG A 229 3.84 -29.12 -23.74
C ARG A 229 3.64 -30.61 -23.46
N PRO A 230 2.43 -31.04 -23.06
CA PRO A 230 2.13 -32.46 -22.88
C PRO A 230 2.35 -33.26 -24.16
N SER A 231 2.50 -34.58 -24.02
CA SER A 231 2.58 -35.49 -25.17
C SER A 231 1.31 -35.47 -26.03
N GLN A 232 1.45 -35.90 -27.29
CA GLN A 232 0.39 -35.77 -28.30
C GLN A 232 -0.93 -36.41 -27.84
N GLY A 233 -2.04 -35.68 -28.01
CA GLY A 233 -3.40 -36.13 -27.64
C GLY A 233 -3.81 -35.79 -26.21
N ARG A 234 -2.94 -35.17 -25.41
CA ARG A 234 -3.24 -34.66 -24.07
C ARG A 234 -3.56 -33.16 -24.13
N GLU A 235 -4.82 -32.80 -23.94
CA GLU A 235 -5.27 -31.40 -23.98
C GLU A 235 -5.32 -30.77 -22.59
N LEU A 236 -4.72 -29.58 -22.45
CA LEU A 236 -4.80 -28.80 -21.21
C LEU A 236 -6.07 -27.94 -21.21
N SER A 237 -6.69 -27.82 -20.04
CA SER A 237 -7.77 -26.85 -19.83
C SER A 237 -7.23 -25.45 -19.52
N ASN A 238 -8.06 -24.43 -19.71
CA ASN A 238 -7.68 -23.02 -19.62
C ASN A 238 -7.70 -22.48 -18.18
N HIS A 239 -6.86 -23.02 -17.30
CA HIS A 239 -6.78 -22.61 -15.89
C HIS A 239 -5.39 -22.13 -15.49
N CYS A 240 -5.36 -21.20 -14.52
CA CYS A 240 -4.17 -20.89 -13.74
C CYS A 240 -4.29 -21.57 -12.37
N LEU A 241 -3.30 -22.37 -12.00
CA LEU A 241 -3.29 -23.14 -10.77
C LEU A 241 -2.28 -22.56 -9.79
N PHE A 242 -2.73 -22.35 -8.55
CA PHE A 242 -1.91 -22.05 -7.38
C PHE A 242 -1.97 -23.28 -6.48
N THR A 243 -0.84 -23.94 -6.28
CA THR A 243 -0.83 -25.27 -5.66
C THR A 243 -0.12 -25.28 -4.33
N MET A 244 -0.57 -26.16 -3.45
CA MET A 244 0.12 -26.53 -2.22
C MET A 244 0.00 -28.05 -2.06
N VAL A 245 1.10 -28.75 -2.35
CA VAL A 245 1.19 -30.21 -2.32
C VAL A 245 2.13 -30.65 -1.21
N LYS A 246 1.60 -31.37 -0.22
CA LYS A 246 2.39 -31.86 0.91
C LYS A 246 3.00 -33.23 0.61
N GLU A 247 4.32 -33.34 0.67
CA GLU A 247 5.05 -34.60 0.64
C GLU A 247 5.81 -34.79 1.96
N ARG A 248 5.30 -35.66 2.83
CA ARG A 248 5.87 -35.88 4.18
C ARG A 248 5.97 -34.57 4.97
N SER A 249 7.18 -34.07 5.20
CA SER A 249 7.49 -32.81 5.90
C SER A 249 7.73 -31.63 4.96
N THR A 250 7.73 -31.85 3.65
CA THR A 250 8.00 -30.85 2.63
C THR A 250 6.68 -30.41 1.99
N THR A 251 6.57 -29.11 1.69
CA THR A 251 5.46 -28.55 0.93
C THR A 251 6.01 -28.05 -0.41
N HIS A 252 5.37 -28.44 -1.49
CA HIS A 252 5.67 -28.02 -2.85
C HIS A 252 4.57 -27.08 -3.34
N GLU A 253 4.96 -25.94 -3.89
CA GLU A 253 4.02 -24.89 -4.29
C GLU A 253 4.30 -24.38 -5.72
N PRO A 254 4.39 -25.26 -6.73
CA PRO A 254 4.52 -24.78 -8.10
C PRO A 254 3.20 -24.15 -8.55
N GLU A 255 3.31 -23.11 -9.37
CA GLU A 255 2.17 -22.52 -10.07
C GLU A 255 2.17 -23.00 -11.51
N ILE A 256 1.00 -23.31 -12.06
CA ILE A 256 0.85 -23.86 -13.42
C ILE A 256 -0.18 -23.06 -14.19
N TYR A 257 0.25 -22.35 -15.22
CA TYR A 257 -0.62 -21.52 -16.04
C TYR A 257 -0.72 -22.08 -17.46
N CYS A 258 -1.86 -22.69 -17.78
CA CYS A 258 -2.11 -23.33 -19.06
C CYS A 258 -2.51 -22.30 -20.12
N ARG A 259 -1.87 -22.35 -21.30
CA ARG A 259 -2.08 -21.40 -22.40
C ARG A 259 -2.94 -22.01 -23.52
N PRO A 260 -3.69 -21.17 -24.29
CA PRO A 260 -4.58 -21.63 -25.37
C PRO A 260 -3.90 -22.49 -26.44
N LYS A 261 -2.61 -22.27 -26.71
CA LYS A 261 -1.84 -23.05 -27.68
C LYS A 261 -1.33 -24.39 -27.13
N GLY A 262 -1.86 -24.87 -26.01
CA GLY A 262 -1.57 -26.19 -25.44
C GLY A 262 -0.22 -26.30 -24.73
N THR A 263 0.35 -25.18 -24.29
CA THR A 263 1.53 -25.17 -23.40
C THR A 263 1.13 -24.85 -21.97
N ALA A 264 1.96 -25.23 -21.00
CA ALA A 264 1.86 -24.79 -19.62
C ALA A 264 3.14 -24.04 -19.24
N TYR A 265 2.97 -22.87 -18.64
CA TYR A 265 4.03 -22.18 -17.92
C TYR A 265 4.02 -22.67 -16.47
N ILE A 266 5.15 -23.17 -15.99
CA ILE A 266 5.30 -23.69 -14.62
C ILE A 266 6.39 -22.88 -13.93
N CYS A 267 6.11 -22.33 -12.75
CA CYS A 267 7.09 -21.62 -11.92
C CYS A 267 6.95 -22.00 -10.45
N GLY A 268 7.89 -21.54 -9.63
CA GLY A 268 7.88 -21.77 -8.19
C GLY A 268 8.86 -20.85 -7.49
N ALA A 269 9.22 -21.23 -6.26
CA ALA A 269 10.03 -20.41 -5.36
C ALA A 269 11.33 -19.87 -5.99
N GLY A 270 11.68 -18.66 -5.58
CA GLY A 270 12.92 -18.02 -5.99
C GLY A 270 14.14 -18.51 -5.20
N ASP A 271 15.33 -18.11 -5.65
CA ASP A 271 16.59 -18.30 -4.91
C ASP A 271 17.30 -16.97 -4.65
N SER A 272 18.37 -17.04 -3.85
CA SER A 272 19.12 -15.87 -3.38
C SER A 272 20.36 -15.55 -4.23
N VAL A 273 20.41 -16.00 -5.49
CA VAL A 273 21.54 -15.67 -6.37
C VAL A 273 21.49 -14.19 -6.72
N ALA A 274 22.59 -13.49 -6.48
CA ALA A 274 22.70 -12.05 -6.72
C ALA A 274 22.34 -11.67 -8.15
N LEU A 275 21.67 -10.52 -8.31
CA LEU A 275 21.33 -9.96 -9.61
C LEU A 275 22.61 -9.78 -10.46
N PRO A 276 22.68 -10.30 -11.70
CA PRO A 276 23.84 -10.08 -12.57
C PRO A 276 23.85 -8.64 -13.11
N ASP A 277 24.90 -8.24 -13.82
CA ASP A 277 25.00 -6.88 -14.35
C ASP A 277 24.08 -6.64 -15.55
N ASP A 278 23.77 -7.68 -16.31
CA ASP A 278 22.92 -7.60 -17.50
C ASP A 278 21.91 -8.75 -17.58
N ALA A 279 20.75 -8.48 -18.18
CA ALA A 279 19.66 -9.44 -18.35
C ALA A 279 20.05 -10.68 -19.18
N SER A 280 21.01 -10.54 -20.11
CA SER A 280 21.49 -11.67 -20.93
C SER A 280 22.31 -12.70 -20.13
N GLN A 281 22.80 -12.34 -18.95
CA GLN A 281 23.56 -13.24 -18.06
C GLN A 281 22.65 -14.06 -17.16
N VAL A 282 21.34 -13.82 -17.18
CA VAL A 282 20.37 -14.55 -16.34
C VAL A 282 20.20 -15.97 -16.87
N VAL A 283 20.71 -16.93 -16.10
CA VAL A 283 20.60 -18.37 -16.37
C VAL A 283 19.79 -19.08 -15.29
N PRO A 284 18.94 -20.07 -15.64
CA PRO A 284 18.20 -20.86 -14.67
C PRO A 284 19.10 -21.86 -13.94
N SER A 285 18.76 -22.14 -12.67
CA SER A 285 19.33 -23.26 -11.93
C SER A 285 18.80 -24.60 -12.48
N LYS A 286 19.72 -25.49 -12.87
CA LYS A 286 19.38 -26.84 -13.35
C LYS A 286 18.62 -27.65 -12.31
N SER A 287 18.97 -27.52 -11.02
CA SER A 287 18.30 -28.25 -9.94
C SER A 287 16.88 -27.73 -9.74
N ALA A 288 16.68 -26.41 -9.73
CA ALA A 288 15.35 -25.81 -9.59
C ALA A 288 14.43 -26.18 -10.76
N ILE A 289 14.95 -26.20 -11.99
CA ILE A 289 14.18 -26.64 -13.17
C ILE A 289 13.81 -28.12 -13.06
N ALA A 290 14.75 -28.98 -12.66
CA ALA A 290 14.46 -30.40 -12.46
C ALA A 290 13.38 -30.60 -11.38
N GLU A 291 13.44 -29.80 -10.31
CA GLU A 291 12.46 -29.83 -9.25
C GLU A 291 11.07 -29.36 -9.72
N LEU A 292 10.95 -28.26 -10.47
CA LEU A 292 9.68 -27.82 -11.05
C LEU A 292 9.03 -28.87 -11.95
N LYS A 293 9.84 -29.58 -12.75
CA LYS A 293 9.36 -30.71 -13.57
C LYS A 293 8.88 -31.87 -12.70
N ALA A 294 9.64 -32.24 -11.66
CA ALA A 294 9.24 -33.31 -10.74
C ALA A 294 7.94 -32.95 -9.99
N GLN A 295 7.83 -31.73 -9.48
CA GLN A 295 6.65 -31.26 -8.74
C GLN A 295 5.41 -31.17 -9.64
N SER A 296 5.54 -30.70 -10.89
CA SER A 296 4.42 -30.68 -11.85
C SER A 296 3.97 -32.09 -12.24
N ALA A 297 4.88 -33.06 -12.37
CA ALA A 297 4.55 -34.45 -12.61
C ALA A 297 3.75 -35.10 -11.46
N LEU A 298 3.89 -34.61 -10.22
CA LEU A 298 3.03 -35.05 -9.11
C LEU A 298 1.59 -34.56 -9.31
N ILE A 299 1.42 -33.31 -9.73
CA ILE A 299 0.11 -32.67 -9.91
C ILE A 299 -0.66 -33.28 -11.09
N SER A 300 0.05 -33.73 -12.13
CA SER A 300 -0.55 -34.33 -13.32
C SER A 300 0.40 -35.28 -14.03
N ASP A 301 -0.13 -36.41 -14.49
CA ASP A 301 0.58 -37.33 -15.39
C ASP A 301 0.83 -36.72 -16.78
N TYR A 302 0.21 -35.59 -17.11
CA TYR A 302 0.45 -34.90 -18.39
C TYR A 302 1.83 -34.25 -18.45
N PHE A 303 2.46 -34.02 -17.28
CA PHE A 303 3.80 -33.46 -17.14
C PHE A 303 4.85 -34.52 -16.80
N ASP A 304 4.62 -35.76 -17.24
CA ASP A 304 5.59 -36.86 -17.12
C ASP A 304 6.82 -36.67 -18.03
N GLU A 305 7.72 -37.64 -18.01
CA GLU A 305 8.96 -37.68 -18.80
C GLU A 305 8.77 -37.63 -20.33
N THR A 306 7.54 -37.83 -20.82
CA THR A 306 7.21 -37.76 -22.25
C THR A 306 6.86 -36.35 -22.72
N MET A 307 6.70 -35.39 -21.80
CA MET A 307 6.42 -33.99 -22.16
C MET A 307 7.60 -33.36 -22.92
N SER A 308 7.29 -32.48 -23.87
CA SER A 308 8.31 -31.67 -24.53
C SER A 308 8.54 -30.37 -23.76
N VAL A 309 9.81 -30.01 -23.55
CA VAL A 309 10.21 -28.76 -22.91
C VAL A 309 10.51 -27.74 -24.00
N GLU A 310 9.72 -26.67 -24.08
CA GLU A 310 9.91 -25.61 -25.09
C GLU A 310 10.96 -24.58 -24.63
N LYS A 311 10.93 -24.20 -23.35
CA LYS A 311 11.89 -23.26 -22.76
C LYS A 311 12.15 -23.57 -21.29
N GLU A 312 13.40 -23.44 -20.88
CA GLU A 312 13.82 -23.36 -19.46
C GLU A 312 14.36 -21.96 -19.22
N GLN A 313 13.84 -21.27 -18.20
CA GLN A 313 14.07 -19.84 -18.04
C GLN A 313 14.23 -19.46 -16.58
N ALA A 314 14.89 -18.31 -16.37
CA ALA A 314 14.87 -17.59 -15.13
C ALA A 314 14.77 -16.08 -15.38
N CYS A 315 14.21 -15.38 -14.41
CA CYS A 315 14.14 -13.93 -14.38
C CYS A 315 14.27 -13.42 -12.95
N TYR A 316 14.47 -12.12 -12.79
CA TYR A 316 14.54 -11.47 -11.49
C TYR A 316 13.28 -10.64 -11.27
N LEU A 317 12.55 -10.93 -10.19
CA LEU A 317 11.41 -10.14 -9.73
C LEU A 317 11.92 -8.81 -9.19
N PRO A 318 11.45 -7.66 -9.68
CA PRO A 318 11.88 -6.35 -9.18
C PRO A 318 11.28 -6.09 -7.79
N ILE A 319 12.10 -6.07 -6.74
CA ILE A 319 11.66 -5.87 -5.36
C ILE A 319 12.23 -4.54 -4.86
N SER A 320 11.34 -3.64 -4.44
CA SER A 320 11.73 -2.39 -3.79
C SER A 320 12.10 -2.63 -2.32
N SER A 321 12.84 -1.70 -1.72
CA SER A 321 13.15 -1.77 -0.29
C SER A 321 11.92 -1.67 0.63
N SER A 322 10.81 -1.12 0.13
CA SER A 322 9.53 -1.01 0.84
C SER A 322 8.58 -2.17 0.56
N HIS A 323 8.95 -3.12 -0.30
CA HIS A 323 8.07 -4.19 -0.83
C HIS A 323 6.84 -3.73 -1.63
N SER A 324 6.60 -2.42 -1.74
CA SER A 324 5.58 -1.80 -2.59
C SER A 324 6.23 -1.07 -3.78
N PRO A 325 5.56 -0.97 -4.95
CA PRO A 325 6.13 -0.29 -6.12
C PRO A 325 6.57 1.14 -5.81
N ILE A 326 7.64 1.58 -6.44
CA ILE A 326 8.10 2.98 -6.38
C ILE A 326 7.69 3.64 -7.69
N ILE A 327 6.73 4.57 -7.59
CA ILE A 327 6.13 5.27 -8.73
C ILE A 327 6.11 6.77 -8.42
N GLY A 328 6.50 7.61 -9.38
CA GLY A 328 6.40 9.07 -9.28
C GLY A 328 7.72 9.82 -9.50
N LYS A 329 7.78 11.09 -9.09
CA LYS A 329 8.97 11.96 -9.30
C LYS A 329 10.07 11.69 -8.28
N VAL A 330 11.29 11.53 -8.80
CA VAL A 330 12.52 11.44 -8.00
C VAL A 330 13.08 12.84 -7.74
N SER A 331 13.18 13.63 -8.81
CA SER A 331 13.63 15.03 -8.84
C SER A 331 13.18 15.70 -10.14
N GLU A 332 13.52 16.97 -10.36
CA GLU A 332 13.12 17.69 -11.58
C GLU A 332 13.64 17.00 -12.85
N GLY A 333 12.71 16.58 -13.72
CA GLY A 333 13.00 15.83 -14.94
C GLY A 333 13.34 14.35 -14.74
N ILE A 334 13.25 13.80 -13.52
CA ILE A 334 13.58 12.39 -13.23
C ILE A 334 12.41 11.73 -12.51
N TYR A 335 11.95 10.62 -13.08
CA TYR A 335 10.79 9.86 -12.64
C TYR A 335 11.15 8.37 -12.52
N ILE A 336 10.35 7.62 -11.78
CA ILE A 336 10.53 6.17 -11.58
C ILE A 336 9.19 5.44 -11.67
N GLY A 337 9.22 4.23 -12.20
CA GLY A 337 8.13 3.25 -12.17
C GLY A 337 8.74 1.85 -12.10
N ALA A 338 8.95 1.33 -10.90
CA ALA A 338 9.65 0.06 -10.69
C ALA A 338 9.24 -0.62 -9.38
N GLY A 339 9.76 -1.83 -9.13
CA GLY A 339 9.54 -2.53 -7.86
C GLY A 339 8.19 -3.26 -7.74
N HIS A 340 7.53 -3.56 -8.87
CA HIS A 340 6.21 -4.21 -8.89
C HIS A 340 6.19 -5.70 -8.51
N SER A 341 7.33 -6.28 -8.09
CA SER A 341 7.43 -7.69 -7.70
C SER A 341 6.82 -8.64 -8.74
N VAL A 342 6.03 -9.62 -8.30
CA VAL A 342 5.29 -10.59 -9.14
C VAL A 342 4.17 -9.94 -9.95
N TRP A 343 3.70 -8.76 -9.55
CA TRP A 343 2.55 -8.07 -10.13
C TRP A 343 2.88 -7.15 -11.30
N GLY A 344 4.13 -7.12 -11.76
CA GLY A 344 4.55 -6.20 -12.82
C GLY A 344 3.76 -6.30 -14.12
N ILE A 345 3.34 -7.50 -14.53
CA ILE A 345 2.50 -7.65 -15.74
C ILE A 345 1.10 -7.08 -15.51
N THR A 346 0.49 -7.35 -14.36
CA THR A 346 -0.81 -6.78 -13.99
C THR A 346 -0.74 -5.26 -13.97
N ASN A 347 0.18 -4.69 -13.20
CA ASN A 347 0.18 -3.26 -12.86
C ASN A 347 0.82 -2.36 -13.93
N GLY A 348 1.63 -2.94 -14.84
CA GLY A 348 2.42 -2.17 -15.80
C GLY A 348 1.63 -1.16 -16.64
N PRO A 349 0.45 -1.51 -17.20
CA PRO A 349 -0.36 -0.55 -17.94
C PRO A 349 -0.84 0.66 -17.13
N GLY A 350 -1.15 0.51 -15.85
CA GLY A 350 -1.61 1.62 -15.01
C GLY A 350 -0.49 2.46 -14.42
N THR A 351 0.75 1.97 -14.38
CA THR A 351 1.87 2.69 -13.73
C THR A 351 2.07 4.12 -14.24
N ASP A 352 1.79 4.39 -15.52
CA ASP A 352 1.98 5.70 -16.15
C ASP A 352 0.72 6.20 -16.90
N ASN A 353 -0.46 5.82 -16.40
CA ASN A 353 -1.73 6.24 -16.98
C ASN A 353 -2.30 7.47 -16.23
N ASP A 354 -2.82 8.47 -16.94
CA ASP A 354 -3.37 9.70 -16.32
C ASP A 354 -4.62 9.47 -15.45
N LEU A 355 -5.29 8.33 -15.62
CA LEU A 355 -6.40 7.91 -14.79
C LEU A 355 -5.93 7.20 -13.50
N ASN A 356 -4.63 6.96 -13.36
CA ASN A 356 -4.08 6.33 -12.18
C ASN A 356 -4.08 7.31 -11.01
N GLU A 357 -5.10 7.18 -10.18
CA GLU A 357 -5.23 8.00 -8.98
C GLU A 357 -4.04 7.76 -8.01
N ASP A 358 -3.40 6.59 -8.01
CA ASP A 358 -2.23 6.28 -7.15
C ASP A 358 -0.93 6.96 -7.63
N ASN A 359 -0.93 7.56 -8.82
CA ASN A 359 0.21 8.28 -9.38
C ASN A 359 -0.19 9.72 -9.80
N PRO A 360 -0.43 10.63 -8.84
CA PRO A 360 -0.87 12.01 -9.14
C PRO A 360 0.20 12.83 -9.90
N GLU A 361 1.45 12.34 -9.96
CA GLU A 361 2.52 12.86 -10.81
C GLU A 361 2.62 12.07 -12.12
N THR A 362 1.68 12.29 -13.03
CA THR A 362 1.96 11.96 -14.43
C THR A 362 3.13 12.84 -14.89
N LEU A 363 3.87 12.41 -15.92
CA LEU A 363 5.01 13.14 -16.51
C LEU A 363 4.69 14.59 -16.98
N ILE A 364 3.45 15.05 -16.76
CA ILE A 364 2.90 16.34 -17.17
C ILE A 364 2.30 17.16 -15.98
N ALA A 365 2.27 16.67 -14.73
CA ALA A 365 1.87 17.48 -13.56
C ALA A 365 2.65 17.14 -12.25
N PRO A 366 2.97 18.12 -11.38
CA PRO A 366 3.64 17.92 -10.08
C PRO A 366 2.66 17.57 -8.92
N GLY A 367 3.09 16.74 -7.95
CA GLY A 367 2.31 16.21 -6.82
C GLY A 367 2.88 14.93 -6.15
N ILE A 368 3.51 15.08 -4.98
CA ILE A 368 4.25 14.05 -4.22
C ILE A 368 3.34 13.13 -3.37
N LEU A 369 3.67 11.82 -3.38
CA LEU A 369 3.34 10.72 -2.44
C LEU A 369 1.87 10.31 -2.20
N GLU A 370 1.62 9.01 -2.44
CA GLU A 370 0.58 8.13 -1.89
C GLU A 370 -0.84 8.69 -1.70
N GLY A 371 -1.72 8.30 -2.62
CA GLY A 371 -3.16 8.40 -2.46
C GLY A 371 -3.79 9.01 -3.68
N ARG A 372 -4.98 8.51 -4.01
CA ARG A 372 -5.81 8.92 -5.14
C ARG A 372 -5.66 10.41 -5.45
N ALA A 373 -5.41 10.80 -6.70
CA ALA A 373 -5.57 12.17 -7.16
C ALA A 373 -6.97 12.65 -6.73
N LEU A 374 -7.05 13.35 -5.59
CA LEU A 374 -8.32 13.81 -5.05
C LEU A 374 -8.72 14.99 -5.92
N SER A 375 -9.52 14.69 -6.94
CA SER A 375 -10.19 15.70 -7.74
C SER A 375 -11.16 16.43 -6.81
N ILE A 376 -10.71 17.53 -6.21
CA ILE A 376 -11.50 18.38 -5.32
C ILE A 376 -12.17 19.50 -6.13
N ASP A 377 -13.36 19.87 -5.70
CA ASP A 377 -14.04 21.06 -6.16
C ASP A 377 -13.57 22.26 -5.32
N GLU A 378 -12.63 23.03 -5.86
CA GLU A 378 -12.03 24.19 -5.20
C GLU A 378 -13.07 25.27 -4.87
N ASP A 379 -14.17 25.36 -5.62
CA ASP A 379 -15.23 26.35 -5.39
C ASP A 379 -16.02 26.06 -4.10
N THR A 380 -15.91 24.84 -3.56
CA THR A 380 -16.57 24.40 -2.34
C THR A 380 -15.67 24.41 -1.10
N LEU A 381 -14.43 24.91 -1.24
CA LEU A 381 -13.46 24.92 -0.17
C LEU A 381 -13.84 25.93 0.92
N GLU A 382 -14.14 25.43 2.11
CA GLU A 382 -14.58 26.23 3.25
C GLU A 382 -13.79 25.90 4.52
N PRO A 383 -13.35 26.89 5.31
CA PRO A 383 -12.72 26.63 6.59
C PRO A 383 -13.74 26.10 7.60
N LEU A 384 -13.42 24.99 8.28
CA LEU A 384 -14.23 24.42 9.36
C LEU A 384 -13.84 25.01 10.72
N THR A 385 -12.54 25.02 11.03
CA THR A 385 -12.01 25.52 12.29
C THR A 385 -10.50 25.76 12.19
N GLU A 386 -9.98 26.65 13.02
CA GLU A 386 -8.57 26.57 13.43
C GLU A 386 -8.45 25.38 14.39
N GLY A 387 -7.90 24.27 13.91
CA GLY A 387 -7.55 23.16 14.78
C GLY A 387 -6.37 23.55 15.68
N ARG A 388 -6.17 22.81 16.78
CA ARG A 388 -5.04 23.03 17.69
C ARG A 388 -3.67 22.94 16.98
N HIS A 389 -3.61 22.20 15.85
CA HIS A 389 -2.37 21.83 15.15
C HIS A 389 -2.31 22.23 13.66
N GLY A 390 -3.33 22.91 13.13
CA GLY A 390 -3.41 23.28 11.71
C GLY A 390 -4.76 23.87 11.32
N LEU A 391 -4.90 24.31 10.08
CA LEU A 391 -6.17 24.79 9.52
C LEU A 391 -6.95 23.60 8.97
N LEU A 392 -8.21 23.45 9.37
CA LEU A 392 -9.08 22.41 8.85
C LEU A 392 -10.07 23.02 7.86
N TYR A 393 -10.13 22.46 6.66
CA TYR A 393 -11.09 22.83 5.62
C TYR A 393 -12.01 21.65 5.32
N ARG A 394 -13.15 21.95 4.71
CA ARG A 394 -13.95 20.97 3.97
C ARG A 394 -14.06 21.38 2.51
N CYS A 395 -14.22 20.40 1.64
CA CYS A 395 -14.59 20.61 0.24
C CYS A 395 -15.32 19.37 -0.29
N GLN A 396 -15.98 19.52 -1.43
CA GLN A 396 -16.55 18.43 -2.19
C GLN A 396 -15.52 17.83 -3.15
N ARG A 397 -15.74 16.57 -3.49
CA ARG A 397 -15.03 15.89 -4.58
C ARG A 397 -15.77 16.15 -5.89
N LYS A 398 -15.01 16.30 -6.97
CA LYS A 398 -15.51 16.39 -8.35
C LYS A 398 -16.07 15.06 -8.88
N ILE A 399 -15.69 13.95 -8.26
CA ILE A 399 -16.09 12.59 -8.63
C ILE A 399 -16.94 12.03 -7.47
N ASP A 400 -18.14 11.54 -7.79
CA ASP A 400 -19.05 10.88 -6.83
C ASP A 400 -18.78 9.38 -6.81
N ASP A 401 -17.79 8.97 -6.02
CA ASP A 401 -17.34 7.58 -5.83
C ASP A 401 -17.68 7.03 -4.43
N ASN A 402 -18.63 7.67 -3.72
CA ASN A 402 -19.03 7.34 -2.35
C ASN A 402 -17.92 7.39 -1.28
N ILE A 403 -16.77 8.00 -1.58
CA ILE A 403 -15.70 8.20 -0.60
C ILE A 403 -15.79 9.61 -0.03
N GLY A 404 -15.49 9.76 1.27
CA GLY A 404 -15.51 11.06 1.96
C GLY A 404 -16.22 11.09 3.31
N GLY A 405 -16.84 10.01 3.77
CA GLY A 405 -17.59 10.02 5.02
C GLY A 405 -18.99 10.58 4.77
N ILE A 406 -19.21 11.89 4.92
CA ILE A 406 -20.41 12.52 4.34
C ILE A 406 -20.28 12.42 2.82
N GLN A 407 -21.29 11.87 2.13
CA GLN A 407 -21.22 11.55 0.70
C GLN A 407 -20.66 12.72 -0.12
N GLY A 408 -19.51 12.48 -0.77
CA GLY A 408 -18.82 13.43 -1.64
C GLY A 408 -18.04 14.55 -0.94
N TRP A 409 -18.06 14.66 0.39
CA TRP A 409 -17.31 15.68 1.13
C TRP A 409 -16.03 15.12 1.74
N ILE A 410 -14.98 15.92 1.84
CA ILE A 410 -13.73 15.54 2.54
C ILE A 410 -13.29 16.64 3.50
N ALA A 411 -12.41 16.29 4.42
CA ALA A 411 -11.72 17.22 5.31
C ALA A 411 -10.25 17.34 4.91
N LEU A 412 -9.74 18.56 4.82
CA LEU A 412 -8.34 18.86 4.52
C LEU A 412 -7.67 19.48 5.76
N LYS A 413 -6.74 18.75 6.38
CA LYS A 413 -5.93 19.22 7.51
C LYS A 413 -4.63 19.82 6.97
N ALA A 414 -4.59 21.15 6.85
CA ALA A 414 -3.46 21.91 6.34
C ALA A 414 -2.52 22.35 7.47
N ILE A 415 -1.25 21.95 7.39
CA ILE A 415 -0.26 22.08 8.44
C ILE A 415 0.99 22.76 7.88
N ASN A 416 1.42 23.86 8.48
CA ASN A 416 2.66 24.51 8.06
C ASN A 416 3.89 23.70 8.53
N VAL A 417 4.71 23.23 7.59
CA VAL A 417 5.85 22.33 7.84
C VAL A 417 6.90 22.96 8.77
N PHE A 418 7.14 24.27 8.67
CA PHE A 418 8.11 24.98 9.52
C PHE A 418 7.61 25.12 10.96
N ILE A 419 6.30 25.30 11.14
CA ILE A 419 5.67 25.37 12.47
C ILE A 419 5.63 23.97 13.09
N ASN A 420 5.32 22.94 12.29
CA ASN A 420 5.27 21.54 12.73
C ASN A 420 6.60 21.10 13.37
N LYS A 421 7.75 21.36 12.71
CA LYS A 421 9.09 21.05 13.26
C LYS A 421 9.44 21.75 14.58
N LYS A 422 8.74 22.84 14.93
CA LYS A 422 8.91 23.56 16.21
C LYS A 422 7.94 23.12 17.29
N ARG A 423 6.95 22.28 16.96
CA ARG A 423 5.87 21.83 17.84
C ARG A 423 5.95 20.32 18.12
N LEU A 424 7.16 19.81 18.33
CA LEU A 424 7.34 18.46 18.89
C LEU A 424 6.47 18.33 20.16
N PRO A 425 5.70 17.24 20.33
CA PRO A 425 5.75 15.95 19.61
C PRO A 425 4.89 15.83 18.35
N HIS A 426 4.23 16.90 17.91
CA HIS A 426 3.37 16.82 16.73
C HIS A 426 4.18 16.58 15.47
N ASP A 427 3.78 15.57 14.70
CA ASP A 427 4.41 15.24 13.42
C ASP A 427 3.40 14.77 12.39
N ALA A 428 2.98 15.70 11.53
CA ALA A 428 2.10 15.45 10.40
C ALA A 428 2.61 14.37 9.41
N LEU A 429 3.93 14.25 9.21
CA LEU A 429 4.48 13.22 8.34
C LEU A 429 4.28 11.86 8.99
N ARG A 430 4.64 11.74 10.27
CA ARG A 430 4.40 10.50 11.03
C ARG A 430 2.92 10.14 11.08
N GLU A 431 2.05 11.13 11.28
CA GLU A 431 0.58 10.95 11.25
C GLU A 431 0.13 10.33 9.92
N SER A 432 0.57 10.87 8.79
CA SER A 432 0.24 10.30 7.47
C SER A 432 0.74 8.86 7.32
N PHE A 433 1.96 8.55 7.76
CA PHE A 433 2.53 7.21 7.67
C PHE A 433 1.83 6.19 8.58
N ILE A 434 1.37 6.60 9.76
CA ILE A 434 0.58 5.76 10.66
C ILE A 434 -0.79 5.50 10.05
N LEU A 435 -1.46 6.54 9.54
CA LEU A 435 -2.78 6.39 8.92
C LEU A 435 -2.75 5.59 7.62
N ALA A 436 -1.66 5.65 6.85
CA ALA A 436 -1.49 4.88 5.62
C ALA A 436 -1.40 3.37 5.88
N ARG A 437 -0.84 2.95 7.02
CA ARG A 437 -0.65 1.52 7.36
C ARG A 437 -1.71 0.94 8.29
N THR A 438 -2.52 1.77 8.95
CA THR A 438 -3.56 1.32 9.89
C THR A 438 -4.87 1.04 9.17
N HIS A 439 -5.34 -0.19 9.27
CA HIS A 439 -6.52 -0.69 8.56
C HIS A 439 -7.51 -1.29 9.55
N HIS A 440 -8.43 -0.46 10.04
CA HIS A 440 -9.47 -0.89 10.97
C HIS A 440 -10.76 -0.11 10.74
N PRO A 441 -11.95 -0.76 10.78
CA PRO A 441 -13.22 -0.07 10.59
C PRO A 441 -13.44 1.08 11.57
N ASN A 442 -12.83 1.03 12.75
CA ASN A 442 -12.95 2.08 13.77
C ASN A 442 -11.82 3.12 13.84
N ILE A 443 -10.96 3.17 12.82
CA ILE A 443 -9.92 4.18 12.66
C ILE A 443 -10.21 4.98 11.40
N ILE A 444 -9.92 6.29 11.42
CA ILE A 444 -10.05 7.10 10.20
C ILE A 444 -9.04 6.67 9.15
N SER A 445 -9.50 6.48 7.91
CA SER A 445 -8.62 6.18 6.79
C SER A 445 -7.97 7.46 6.24
N LEU A 446 -6.71 7.39 5.85
CA LEU A 446 -6.11 8.43 5.01
C LEU A 446 -6.66 8.32 3.58
N LEU A 447 -7.15 9.43 3.01
CA LEU A 447 -7.52 9.46 1.58
C LEU A 447 -6.31 9.84 0.71
N ASN A 448 -5.54 10.82 1.17
CA ASN A 448 -4.32 11.31 0.51
C ASN A 448 -3.52 12.17 1.52
N ALA A 449 -2.20 12.31 1.33
CA ALA A 449 -1.41 13.36 1.98
C ALA A 449 -0.38 13.95 1.02
N TYR A 450 -0.31 15.27 0.93
CA TYR A 450 0.59 15.95 -0.01
C TYR A 450 1.22 17.21 0.59
N GLU A 451 2.39 17.60 0.08
CA GLU A 451 3.06 18.85 0.43
C GLU A 451 3.02 19.83 -0.74
N SER A 452 2.56 21.05 -0.48
CA SER A 452 2.62 22.17 -1.43
C SER A 452 3.00 23.46 -0.71
N ASP A 453 3.97 24.21 -1.24
CA ASP A 453 4.40 25.51 -0.71
C ASP A 453 4.62 25.55 0.82
N ARG A 454 5.24 24.50 1.36
CA ARG A 454 5.56 24.34 2.81
C ARG A 454 4.33 24.11 3.69
N ILE A 455 3.19 23.80 3.07
CA ILE A 455 1.97 23.33 3.71
C ILE A 455 1.86 21.84 3.42
N TYR A 456 1.79 21.05 4.47
CA TYR A 456 1.50 19.63 4.42
C TYR A 456 0.01 19.44 4.65
N VAL A 457 -0.68 18.77 3.73
CA VAL A 457 -2.13 18.59 3.76
C VAL A 457 -2.43 17.10 3.89
N LEU A 458 -3.24 16.75 4.89
CA LEU A 458 -3.85 15.42 4.98
C LEU A 458 -5.31 15.53 4.53
N ALA A 459 -5.70 14.72 3.56
CA ALA A 459 -7.08 14.57 3.13
C ALA A 459 -7.70 13.36 3.80
N LEU A 460 -8.83 13.58 4.46
CA LEU A 460 -9.51 12.62 5.32
C LEU A 460 -11.01 12.59 5.01
N PRO A 461 -11.72 11.48 5.28
CA PRO A 461 -13.17 11.47 5.20
C PRO A 461 -13.75 12.44 6.25
N LEU A 462 -14.61 13.36 5.82
CA LEU A 462 -15.32 14.28 6.70
C LEU A 462 -16.29 13.51 7.62
N GLN A 463 -16.04 13.59 8.93
CA GLN A 463 -16.88 12.94 9.93
C GLN A 463 -17.99 13.88 10.41
N PRO A 464 -19.27 13.46 10.39
CA PRO A 464 -20.40 14.34 10.66
C PRO A 464 -20.60 14.62 12.15
N LEU A 465 -20.28 13.68 13.04
CA LEU A 465 -20.73 13.74 14.43
C LEU A 465 -19.61 13.36 15.42
N PRO A 466 -18.79 14.34 15.87
CA PRO A 466 -17.85 14.13 16.97
C PRO A 466 -18.55 13.71 18.26
N LEU A 467 -17.93 12.85 19.05
CA LEU A 467 -18.45 12.34 20.32
C LEU A 467 -18.63 13.48 21.34
N SER A 468 -17.74 14.48 21.31
CA SER A 468 -17.88 15.70 22.12
C SER A 468 -19.22 16.40 21.88
N MET A 469 -19.70 16.43 20.64
CA MET A 469 -21.01 17.00 20.30
C MET A 469 -22.16 16.15 20.86
N ILE A 470 -22.09 14.83 20.68
CA ILE A 470 -23.09 13.88 21.22
C ILE A 470 -23.23 14.05 22.74
N LEU A 471 -22.10 14.08 23.46
CA LEU A 471 -22.06 14.19 24.91
C LEU A 471 -22.49 15.57 25.42
N SER A 472 -22.38 16.61 24.59
CA SER A 472 -22.88 17.95 24.94
C SER A 472 -24.40 18.08 24.81
N TYR A 473 -25.06 17.11 24.16
CA TYR A 473 -26.50 17.15 23.97
C TYR A 473 -27.22 16.91 25.30
N PRO A 474 -28.04 17.86 25.80
CA PRO A 474 -28.59 17.78 27.16
C PRO A 474 -29.44 16.53 27.43
N ASP A 475 -30.11 16.01 26.41
CA ASP A 475 -30.96 14.82 26.56
C ASP A 475 -30.17 13.52 26.39
N PHE A 476 -28.89 13.54 26.00
CA PHE A 476 -28.07 12.34 25.90
C PHE A 476 -27.53 11.91 27.27
N VAL A 477 -28.45 11.50 28.14
CA VAL A 477 -28.20 11.12 29.54
C VAL A 477 -28.75 9.72 29.81
N PRO A 478 -28.38 9.04 30.92
CA PRO A 478 -28.82 7.68 31.21
C PRO A 478 -30.34 7.45 31.23
N SER A 479 -31.14 8.49 31.48
CA SER A 479 -32.60 8.42 31.43
C SER A 479 -33.18 8.41 30.01
N PHE A 480 -32.40 8.73 28.99
CA PHE A 480 -32.81 8.66 27.59
C PHE A 480 -32.88 7.21 27.13
N SER A 481 -34.06 6.78 26.66
CA SER A 481 -34.36 5.36 26.42
C SER A 481 -33.32 4.62 25.55
N PRO A 482 -32.81 5.17 24.44
CA PRO A 482 -31.79 4.48 23.65
C PRO A 482 -30.35 4.75 24.11
N PHE A 483 -30.12 5.55 25.17
CA PHE A 483 -28.79 5.90 25.68
C PHE A 483 -27.91 4.67 25.89
N SER A 484 -28.43 3.67 26.61
CA SER A 484 -27.63 2.48 26.96
C SER A 484 -27.17 1.68 25.74
N HIS A 485 -27.97 1.65 24.67
CA HIS A 485 -27.63 0.95 23.43
C HIS A 485 -26.58 1.74 22.63
N ILE A 486 -26.78 3.06 22.50
CA ILE A 486 -25.86 3.94 21.78
C ILE A 486 -24.51 4.00 22.48
N ALA A 487 -24.50 4.27 23.79
CA ALA A 487 -23.29 4.33 24.60
C ALA A 487 -22.51 3.02 24.53
N ARG A 488 -23.18 1.86 24.70
CA ARG A 488 -22.52 0.54 24.61
C ARG A 488 -21.92 0.28 23.23
N SER A 489 -22.61 0.66 22.16
CA SER A 489 -22.11 0.50 20.79
C SER A 489 -20.85 1.35 20.55
N ILE A 490 -20.87 2.63 20.95
CA ILE A 490 -19.72 3.52 20.79
C ILE A 490 -18.54 3.03 21.62
N ILE A 491 -18.78 2.68 22.89
CA ILE A 491 -17.75 2.15 23.80
C ILE A 491 -17.10 0.90 23.21
N TYR A 492 -17.91 -0.05 22.74
CA TYR A 492 -17.41 -1.30 22.17
C TYR A 492 -16.53 -1.07 20.93
N GLN A 493 -16.99 -0.23 20.01
CA GLN A 493 -16.21 0.08 18.80
C GLN A 493 -14.91 0.85 19.09
N LEU A 494 -14.93 1.74 20.10
CA LEU A 494 -13.73 2.43 20.54
C LEU A 494 -12.72 1.47 21.20
N LEU A 495 -13.20 0.50 21.98
CA LEU A 495 -12.36 -0.56 22.53
C LEU A 495 -11.67 -1.38 21.44
N LEU A 496 -12.39 -1.75 20.37
CA LEU A 496 -11.82 -2.46 19.22
C LEU A 496 -10.72 -1.65 18.53
N ALA A 497 -10.90 -0.33 18.37
CA ALA A 497 -9.88 0.54 17.79
C ALA A 497 -8.59 0.54 18.62
N ILE A 498 -8.71 0.66 19.95
CA ILE A 498 -7.56 0.68 20.86
C ILE A 498 -6.88 -0.69 20.93
N GLU A 499 -7.64 -1.78 21.01
CA GLU A 499 -7.11 -3.15 20.97
C GLU A 499 -6.29 -3.41 19.69
N TYR A 500 -6.83 -3.00 18.53
CA TYR A 500 -6.13 -3.11 17.26
C TYR A 500 -4.80 -2.35 17.26
N LEU A 501 -4.81 -1.08 17.67
CA LEU A 501 -3.60 -0.24 17.73
C LEU A 501 -2.54 -0.84 18.65
N HIS A 502 -2.97 -1.33 19.81
CA HIS A 502 -2.08 -1.85 20.86
C HIS A 502 -1.59 -3.29 20.59
N SER A 503 -2.10 -3.96 19.56
CA SER A 503 -1.65 -5.30 19.19
C SER A 503 -0.14 -5.34 18.90
N ASP A 504 0.49 -6.49 19.10
CA ASP A 504 1.94 -6.63 18.86
C ASP A 504 2.32 -6.49 17.37
N GLU A 505 1.37 -6.69 16.46
CA GLU A 505 1.54 -6.50 15.02
C GLU A 505 1.55 -5.02 14.63
N VAL A 506 0.63 -4.23 15.20
CA VAL A 506 0.48 -2.80 14.87
C VAL A 506 1.40 -1.93 15.71
N GLY A 507 1.49 -2.21 17.02
CA GLY A 507 2.46 -1.60 17.90
C GLY A 507 2.35 -0.09 18.06
N ILE A 508 1.15 0.49 18.02
CA ILE A 508 0.92 1.95 18.08
C ILE A 508 0.14 2.34 19.34
N ALA A 509 0.53 3.44 19.99
CA ALA A 509 -0.26 4.12 21.01
C ALA A 509 -0.68 5.51 20.50
N HIS A 510 -1.94 5.89 20.66
CA HIS A 510 -2.53 7.11 20.13
C HIS A 510 -2.10 8.38 20.89
N ARG A 511 -2.00 8.31 22.22
CA ARG A 511 -1.60 9.34 23.19
C ARG A 511 -2.48 10.62 23.26
N ASP A 512 -3.65 10.62 22.63
CA ASP A 512 -4.63 11.74 22.74
C ASP A 512 -6.09 11.27 22.56
N VAL A 513 -6.44 10.12 23.15
CA VAL A 513 -7.81 9.60 23.14
C VAL A 513 -8.71 10.52 23.97
N ASN A 514 -9.67 11.18 23.33
CA ASN A 514 -10.65 12.05 23.99
C ASN A 514 -11.92 12.21 23.12
N PRO A 515 -13.06 12.70 23.66
CA PRO A 515 -14.30 12.86 22.90
C PRO A 515 -14.22 13.72 21.63
N SER A 516 -13.25 14.62 21.50
CA SER A 516 -13.09 15.44 20.29
C SER A 516 -12.41 14.66 19.15
N ASN A 517 -11.64 13.63 19.51
CA ASN A 517 -10.91 12.77 18.58
C ASN A 517 -11.66 11.46 18.30
N VAL A 518 -12.93 11.36 18.70
CA VAL A 518 -13.81 10.23 18.37
C VAL A 518 -15.00 10.80 17.62
N ALA A 519 -15.38 10.21 16.49
CA ALA A 519 -16.57 10.59 15.75
C ALA A 519 -17.41 9.37 15.37
N VAL A 520 -18.67 9.62 15.01
CA VAL A 520 -19.61 8.63 14.51
C VAL A 520 -20.01 9.03 13.09
N ASP A 521 -19.89 8.10 12.14
CA ASP A 521 -20.28 8.32 10.76
C ASP A 521 -21.80 8.12 10.51
N GLY A 522 -22.25 8.36 9.28
CA GLY A 522 -23.66 8.23 8.91
C GLY A 522 -24.25 6.83 9.04
N ASN A 523 -23.41 5.80 9.15
CA ASN A 523 -23.82 4.41 9.34
C ASN A 523 -23.74 3.97 10.81
N GLY A 524 -23.38 4.86 11.73
CA GLY A 524 -23.20 4.56 13.15
C GLY A 524 -21.85 3.90 13.48
N CYS A 525 -20.88 3.94 12.57
CA CYS A 525 -19.54 3.43 12.82
C CYS A 525 -18.69 4.49 13.53
N VAL A 526 -18.00 4.09 14.60
CA VAL A 526 -17.06 4.96 15.31
C VAL A 526 -15.78 5.12 14.50
N LYS A 527 -15.21 6.32 14.45
CA LYS A 527 -13.89 6.61 13.88
C LYS A 527 -13.02 7.33 14.91
N LEU A 528 -11.89 6.72 15.26
CA LEU A 528 -10.83 7.37 16.03
C LEU A 528 -9.99 8.26 15.11
N LEU A 529 -9.75 9.50 15.53
CA LEU A 529 -9.20 10.62 14.73
C LEU A 529 -7.91 11.17 15.36
N ASP A 530 -7.14 11.92 14.55
CA ASP A 530 -5.97 12.72 14.96
C ASP A 530 -4.81 11.93 15.59
N PHE A 531 -3.97 11.34 14.74
CA PHE A 531 -2.78 10.59 15.12
C PHE A 531 -1.52 11.48 15.24
N GLY A 532 -1.71 12.81 15.31
CA GLY A 532 -0.62 13.79 15.27
C GLY A 532 0.42 13.64 16.38
N VAL A 533 0.11 12.94 17.47
CA VAL A 533 1.02 12.64 18.59
C VAL A 533 1.18 11.14 18.85
N ALA A 534 0.78 10.28 17.93
CA ALA A 534 0.89 8.84 18.12
C ALA A 534 2.35 8.38 18.31
N PHE A 535 2.53 7.27 19.02
CA PHE A 535 3.80 6.63 19.33
C PHE A 535 3.82 5.24 18.72
N GLU A 536 4.95 4.86 18.11
CA GLU A 536 5.17 3.54 17.53
C GLU A 536 6.27 2.82 18.32
N TYR A 537 5.99 1.59 18.73
CA TYR A 537 6.97 0.76 19.43
C TYR A 537 7.93 0.12 18.41
N GLY A 538 9.23 0.15 18.70
CA GLY A 538 10.26 -0.48 17.85
C GLY A 538 11.04 0.48 16.95
N CYS A 539 10.64 1.75 16.82
CA CYS A 539 11.53 2.82 16.34
C CYS A 539 12.49 3.26 17.47
N GLY A 540 13.71 3.68 17.14
CA GLY A 540 14.73 4.00 18.15
C GLY A 540 14.28 5.12 19.09
N MET A 541 14.57 5.04 20.40
CA MET A 541 14.21 6.11 21.36
C MET A 541 14.89 7.46 21.06
N GLU A 542 15.96 7.45 20.28
CA GLU A 542 16.63 8.64 19.76
C GLU A 542 15.80 9.38 18.69
N ASP A 543 14.85 8.70 18.04
CA ASP A 543 13.97 9.24 17.01
C ASP A 543 12.74 9.98 17.57
N GLU A 544 12.42 9.80 18.86
CA GLU A 544 11.27 10.46 19.52
C GLU A 544 11.62 11.86 20.01
N HIS A 545 12.51 11.98 20.99
CA HIS A 545 12.88 13.26 21.59
C HIS A 545 14.33 13.59 21.25
N PRO A 546 14.67 14.85 20.92
CA PRO A 546 16.04 15.30 20.63
C PRO A 546 17.10 15.00 21.72
N ASN A 547 16.67 14.54 22.89
CA ASN A 547 17.50 14.27 24.07
C ASN A 547 17.49 12.78 24.46
N GLY A 548 16.91 11.89 23.64
CA GLY A 548 16.88 10.44 23.88
C GLY A 548 15.88 9.99 24.97
N GLY A 549 14.63 10.46 24.91
CA GLY A 549 13.58 10.13 25.89
C GLY A 549 12.16 10.28 25.33
N MET A 550 11.13 10.16 26.19
CA MET A 550 9.72 10.30 25.78
C MET A 550 9.16 11.70 26.13
N TYR A 551 8.17 12.18 25.36
CA TYR A 551 7.45 13.43 25.68
C TYR A 551 6.43 13.22 26.79
N PHE A 552 6.35 14.17 27.72
CA PHE A 552 5.38 14.18 28.83
C PHE A 552 4.24 15.20 28.64
N GLU A 553 4.41 16.20 27.77
CA GLU A 553 3.38 17.17 27.42
C GLU A 553 2.41 16.61 26.36
N LEU A 554 1.80 15.47 26.69
CA LEU A 554 0.87 14.74 25.83
C LEU A 554 -0.53 14.69 26.45
N ALA A 555 -1.52 14.25 25.67
CA ALA A 555 -2.93 14.21 26.02
C ALA A 555 -3.55 15.58 26.39
N THR A 556 -4.83 15.70 26.10
CA THR A 556 -5.61 16.92 26.34
C THR A 556 -6.07 17.05 27.79
N GLY A 557 -5.57 18.05 28.53
CA GLY A 557 -6.17 18.52 29.79
C GLY A 557 -6.52 17.41 30.79
N ALA A 558 -7.83 17.21 31.03
CA ALA A 558 -8.36 16.25 32.01
C ALA A 558 -8.20 14.77 31.64
N TYR A 559 -7.83 14.47 30.38
CA TYR A 559 -7.61 13.09 29.91
C TYR A 559 -6.18 12.61 30.16
N ARG A 560 -5.30 13.48 30.67
CA ARG A 560 -3.89 13.16 30.90
C ARG A 560 -3.71 12.18 32.06
N ALA A 561 -2.92 11.13 31.82
CA ALA A 561 -2.60 10.12 32.82
C ALA A 561 -1.69 10.65 33.95
N PRO A 562 -1.78 10.13 35.19
CA PRO A 562 -0.98 10.60 36.33
C PRO A 562 0.54 10.52 36.10
N GLU A 563 1.02 9.49 35.44
CA GLU A 563 2.44 9.28 35.12
C GLU A 563 3.01 10.36 34.18
N LEU A 564 2.14 11.05 33.41
CA LEU A 564 2.50 12.21 32.60
C LEU A 564 2.60 13.50 33.42
N LEU A 565 2.06 13.52 34.65
CA LEU A 565 1.98 14.71 35.52
C LEU A 565 3.04 14.73 36.63
N PHE A 566 3.41 13.57 37.18
CA PHE A 566 4.18 13.50 38.44
C PHE A 566 5.68 13.20 38.27
N GLY A 567 6.30 13.72 37.20
CA GLY A 567 7.76 13.73 37.06
C GLY A 567 8.40 12.35 36.88
N SER A 568 7.66 11.39 36.30
CA SER A 568 8.25 10.12 35.88
C SER A 568 9.31 10.34 34.80
N ARG A 569 10.27 9.41 34.69
CA ARG A 569 11.32 9.44 33.65
C ARG A 569 11.01 8.56 32.44
N ALA A 570 9.99 7.71 32.55
CA ALA A 570 9.45 6.88 31.48
C ALA A 570 7.98 6.58 31.77
N TYR A 571 7.20 6.27 30.74
CA TYR A 571 5.85 5.76 30.88
C TYR A 571 5.57 4.74 29.78
N ASP A 572 4.57 3.90 30.00
CA ASP A 572 4.07 3.03 28.94
C ASP A 572 2.97 3.76 28.15
N ALA A 573 3.22 4.03 26.87
CA ALA A 573 2.29 4.80 26.04
C ALA A 573 0.93 4.08 25.87
N ARG A 574 0.91 2.75 25.79
CA ARG A 574 -0.33 1.96 25.76
C ARG A 574 -1.14 2.14 27.05
N SER A 575 -0.49 2.12 28.20
CA SER A 575 -1.14 2.42 29.50
C SER A 575 -1.74 3.83 29.55
N THR A 576 -1.08 4.84 28.98
CA THR A 576 -1.63 6.21 28.94
C THR A 576 -2.89 6.33 28.07
N ASP A 577 -3.00 5.54 27.00
CA ASP A 577 -4.21 5.44 26.19
C ASP A 577 -5.35 4.80 26.97
N LEU A 578 -5.07 3.74 27.74
CA LEU A 578 -6.08 3.08 28.57
C LEU A 578 -6.64 4.05 29.61
N TRP A 579 -5.80 4.85 30.28
CA TRP A 579 -6.27 5.91 31.16
C TRP A 579 -7.18 6.90 30.44
N SER A 580 -6.71 7.44 29.31
CA SER A 580 -7.42 8.44 28.50
C SER A 580 -8.78 7.90 28.00
N LEU A 581 -8.80 6.62 27.62
CA LEU A 581 -10.00 5.86 27.29
C LEU A 581 -10.95 5.78 28.48
N GLY A 582 -10.47 5.37 29.67
CA GLY A 582 -11.29 5.29 30.88
C GLY A 582 -11.95 6.63 31.24
N VAL A 583 -11.20 7.73 31.16
CA VAL A 583 -11.75 9.08 31.34
C VAL A 583 -12.78 9.40 30.25
N THR A 584 -12.49 9.10 28.99
CA THR A 584 -13.44 9.27 27.86
C THR A 584 -14.74 8.49 28.10
N LEU A 585 -14.68 7.23 28.53
CA LEU A 585 -15.88 6.44 28.81
C LEU A 585 -16.69 7.00 29.98
N SER A 586 -16.02 7.57 30.99
CA SER A 586 -16.71 8.17 32.14
C SER A 586 -17.59 9.37 31.75
N THR A 587 -17.24 10.07 30.65
CA THR A 587 -17.97 11.26 30.19
C THR A 587 -19.39 10.96 29.68
N PHE A 588 -19.69 9.71 29.33
CA PHE A 588 -21.06 9.28 29.02
C PHE A 588 -21.98 9.38 30.23
N PHE A 589 -21.45 9.24 31.45
CA PHE A 589 -22.25 9.11 32.67
C PHE A 589 -22.13 10.31 33.61
N SER A 590 -21.08 11.10 33.45
CA SER A 590 -20.77 12.26 34.29
C SER A 590 -20.26 13.42 33.43
N HIS A 591 -20.85 14.61 33.57
CA HIS A 591 -20.28 15.80 32.94
C HIS A 591 -18.94 16.16 33.61
N LEU A 592 -17.84 16.12 32.85
CA LEU A 592 -16.57 16.69 33.29
C LEU A 592 -16.68 18.22 33.30
N THR A 593 -16.87 18.83 34.48
CA THR A 593 -16.69 20.27 34.62
C THR A 593 -15.20 20.61 34.66
N SER A 594 -14.73 21.37 33.66
CA SER A 594 -13.39 21.94 33.67
C SER A 594 -13.23 22.91 34.85
N TYR A 595 -12.29 22.66 35.76
CA TYR A 595 -11.90 23.66 36.74
C TYR A 595 -11.19 24.82 36.03
N ASN A 596 -11.89 25.94 35.84
CA ASN A 596 -11.29 27.18 35.37
C ASN A 596 -10.44 27.80 36.49
N CYS A 597 -9.12 27.67 36.40
CA CYS A 597 -8.20 28.44 37.23
C CYS A 597 -7.98 29.82 36.60
N SER A 598 -8.88 30.77 36.89
CA SER A 598 -8.75 32.16 36.44
C SER A 598 -7.84 32.97 37.36
N THR A 599 -6.63 33.25 36.87
CA THR A 599 -5.80 34.48 37.02
C THR A 599 -5.67 35.20 38.38
N SER A 600 -4.46 35.18 38.96
CA SER A 600 -3.80 36.32 39.65
C SER A 600 -2.29 36.02 39.89
N PRO A 601 -1.37 37.01 39.79
CA PRO A 601 0.06 36.77 39.58
C PRO A 601 0.90 36.68 40.86
N ARG A 602 1.97 35.86 40.78
CA ARG A 602 3.17 35.79 41.64
C ARG A 602 2.95 35.49 43.14
N THR A 603 3.22 34.24 43.52
CA THR A 603 4.21 33.90 44.56
C THR A 603 4.64 32.44 44.40
N ASN A 604 5.95 32.20 44.39
CA ASN A 604 6.55 30.87 44.50
C ASN A 604 6.29 30.32 45.90
N SER A 605 5.36 29.37 46.05
CA SER A 605 5.36 28.45 47.19
C SER A 605 4.58 27.18 46.84
N THR A 606 5.30 26.07 46.72
CA THR A 606 4.83 24.68 46.60
C THR A 606 4.19 24.18 47.91
N SER A 607 3.12 24.84 48.39
CA SER A 607 2.52 24.50 49.69
C SER A 607 0.99 24.47 49.75
N SER A 608 0.26 24.68 48.64
CA SER A 608 -1.21 24.67 48.64
C SER A 608 -1.87 23.38 48.10
N ILE A 609 -1.09 22.41 47.59
CA ILE A 609 -1.59 21.06 47.24
C ILE A 609 -1.34 20.06 48.39
N SER A 610 -0.46 20.38 49.35
CA SER A 610 -0.07 19.46 50.42
C SER A 610 -1.03 19.41 51.62
N SER A 611 -2.00 20.33 51.74
CA SER A 611 -2.86 20.43 52.94
C SER A 611 -4.17 19.66 52.85
N SER A 612 -4.51 19.04 51.72
CA SER A 612 -5.75 18.26 51.57
C SER A 612 -5.55 16.74 51.49
N ILE A 613 -4.31 16.26 51.53
CA ILE A 613 -3.99 14.82 51.38
C ILE A 613 -3.38 14.21 52.67
N SER A 614 -3.17 15.00 53.73
CA SER A 614 -2.48 14.51 54.95
C SER A 614 -3.37 13.91 56.05
N THR A 615 -4.68 13.74 55.87
CA THR A 615 -5.52 13.05 56.86
C THR A 615 -6.65 12.22 56.25
N SER A 616 -6.31 11.09 55.62
CA SER A 616 -7.14 9.87 55.68
C SER A 616 -6.38 8.70 55.07
N SER A 617 -5.81 7.86 55.92
CA SER A 617 -5.34 6.51 55.56
C SER A 617 -6.55 5.61 55.27
N GLN A 618 -7.17 5.79 54.10
CA GLN A 618 -8.06 4.88 53.39
C GLN A 618 -8.36 5.54 52.03
N GLY A 619 -8.21 4.79 50.93
CA GLY A 619 -8.28 5.28 49.55
C GLY A 619 -9.54 6.10 49.25
N GLY A 620 -9.35 7.32 48.75
CA GLY A 620 -10.42 8.24 48.37
C GLY A 620 -11.00 7.89 47.00
N LEU A 621 -12.24 7.42 47.01
CA LEU A 621 -13.08 7.16 45.84
C LEU A 621 -13.39 8.44 45.04
N ALA A 622 -13.41 8.32 43.72
CA ALA A 622 -14.31 9.12 42.89
C ALA A 622 -15.75 8.77 43.29
N VAL A 623 -16.48 9.74 43.85
CA VAL A 623 -17.88 9.56 44.27
C VAL A 623 -18.78 9.69 43.04
N PHE A 624 -19.36 8.58 42.59
CA PHE A 624 -20.42 8.55 41.58
C PHE A 624 -21.80 8.74 42.26
N PRO A 625 -22.75 9.48 41.66
CA PRO A 625 -24.10 9.61 42.21
C PRO A 625 -24.83 8.25 42.27
N GLN A 626 -25.39 7.93 43.44
CA GLN A 626 -26.03 6.63 43.76
C GLN A 626 -27.46 6.45 43.19
N SER A 627 -27.71 6.76 41.92
CA SER A 627 -29.07 6.59 41.39
C SER A 627 -29.11 6.07 39.95
N THR A 628 -28.82 4.78 39.76
CA THR A 628 -29.45 3.85 38.79
C THR A 628 -28.79 2.46 38.91
N GLU A 629 -29.41 1.55 39.68
CA GLU A 629 -28.76 0.33 40.21
C GLU A 629 -28.56 -0.86 39.25
N SER A 630 -29.08 -0.87 38.02
CA SER A 630 -29.03 -2.09 37.19
C SER A 630 -28.14 -2.04 35.95
N ILE A 631 -27.75 -0.85 35.47
CA ILE A 631 -26.86 -0.68 34.30
C ILE A 631 -25.47 -0.13 34.71
N ALA A 632 -25.36 0.50 35.89
CA ALA A 632 -24.15 1.19 36.31
C ALA A 632 -22.99 0.28 36.78
N VAL A 633 -23.27 -0.93 37.29
CA VAL A 633 -22.24 -1.75 37.96
C VAL A 633 -21.17 -2.25 36.97
N VAL A 634 -21.56 -2.82 35.83
CA VAL A 634 -20.62 -3.39 34.85
C VAL A 634 -19.74 -2.31 34.20
N THR A 635 -20.32 -1.13 33.90
CA THR A 635 -19.59 0.00 33.31
C THR A 635 -18.72 0.74 34.34
N GLN A 636 -19.15 0.85 35.60
CA GLN A 636 -18.31 1.43 36.66
C GLN A 636 -17.13 0.53 37.01
N ASP A 637 -17.32 -0.79 37.05
CA ASP A 637 -16.23 -1.74 37.28
C ASP A 637 -15.26 -1.77 36.10
N THR A 638 -15.76 -1.67 34.85
CA THR A 638 -14.89 -1.53 33.66
C THR A 638 -14.09 -0.23 33.71
N ILE A 639 -14.71 0.91 34.02
CA ILE A 639 -14.00 2.19 34.16
C ILE A 639 -12.97 2.11 35.30
N ARG A 640 -13.34 1.54 36.44
CA ARG A 640 -12.42 1.33 37.57
C ARG A 640 -11.26 0.41 37.22
N CYS A 641 -11.49 -0.70 36.51
CA CYS A 641 -10.42 -1.60 36.07
C CYS A 641 -9.48 -0.96 35.04
N ILE A 642 -9.94 0.03 34.27
CA ILE A 642 -9.13 0.72 33.27
C ILE A 642 -8.34 1.90 33.88
N THR A 643 -8.85 2.53 34.94
CA THR A 643 -8.21 3.69 35.59
C THR A 643 -7.34 3.35 36.81
N TRP A 644 -7.19 2.08 37.20
CA TRP A 644 -6.45 1.64 38.39
C TRP A 644 -5.32 0.68 38.09
#